data_AF-A0A8W8IV32-F1
#
_entry.id   AF-A0A8W8IV32-F1
#
_cell.length_a   1.000
_cell.length_b   1.000
_cell.length_c   1.000
_cell.angle_alpha   90.00
_cell.angle_beta   90.00
_cell.angle_gamma   90.00
#
_symmetry.space_group_name_H-M   'P 1'
#
loop_
_entity.id
_entity.type
_entity.pdbx_description
1 polymer ?
#
loop_
_entity_poly.entity_id
_entity_poly.type
_entity_poly.pdbx_seq_one_letter_code
_entity_poly.pdbx_strand_id
1 'polypeptide(L)'
;VKTYPDIKGISNNMYFIHHDYPESNDEEQKSHSNLYEAEYIVALCRYLKLQGYKPEQITILTLYSGQLFQLKKLMPKSEFYGTRITVVDNFQGEENDIILLSLVRSNDDGKIGFLKIENRVCVALSRAKHGFYVIGNLNLMSGNSELWRKVVEHAKRENLYGEGLHLYCQNHPNDAGINATEPEDFKKAPEGGCMKPCEYRLPCGHTCSLVCHVIDADHKESKCRKPCQKRICDNEEHRCRRMCFQNCGECSIPVDKTLPCGHVQKVPCSTQPHQFKCMAKCEERLPCRHMCQSLCGERHTEYCQHPVRRKFKCGHVVNVLCFEADSAICTKPCKQNLSCLHQCKGTCGECLNGRLHVGCKKRCERPLICGHICPDNCSKCPPCQRECNNRCVHSRCTQTCGELCVQCVEKCAWSCKHYTCSKRCFEPCDRPRCNRPCRMQLKCTHPCIGLCGEPCPKKCRICNRDEVTEIFFGTEDEDDARFVELEDCGHIFEVTGLDHYIDNFGKGDQDDAAIKLIECPRCKTLIRRNLRYGNEVKKTVLDIENVKRRIIGDRQKIQKMRYDIPEEIRTLSRKYPSDGKAMRKVYDTLFETNVDESTLAAVTNQVEFLKAINKIEQDWEKNIRNEELKEMFKDECLEDLTLFRNWILTTRKYFTEQELTDAEDEIARLQSFKRFIICIDRMVTRRDSVPSKLKSDLGELENLLKGGKKLKPGERDFMERVLKDLEKAFPASGLGVSEEEKVQIVRALGERKGHWFKCPNGHPYVIGDCGGATIESRCPECNATIGGGSHQLRRDNQFAGEMDGAQFPAWSEQANLLNYQGF
;
A
#
# COMPACT_ATOMS: atom_id res chain seq x y z
N VAL A 1 -2.94 -58.35 -42.64
CA VAL A 1 -3.92 -58.48 -41.54
C VAL A 1 -5.15 -59.18 -42.12
N LYS A 2 -5.60 -60.32 -41.57
CA LYS A 2 -6.74 -61.05 -42.16
C LYS A 2 -8.11 -60.52 -41.74
N THR A 3 -8.21 -59.82 -40.60
CA THR A 3 -9.38 -59.07 -40.15
C THR A 3 -8.94 -57.95 -39.19
N TYR A 4 -9.53 -56.77 -39.29
CA TYR A 4 -9.34 -55.66 -38.35
C TYR A 4 -10.38 -55.74 -37.22
N PRO A 5 -10.09 -55.25 -36.00
CA PRO A 5 -11.06 -55.26 -34.91
C PRO A 5 -12.21 -54.30 -35.19
N ASP A 6 -13.42 -54.71 -34.82
CA ASP A 6 -14.61 -53.88 -34.98
C ASP A 6 -14.60 -52.68 -34.03
N ILE A 7 -15.16 -51.56 -34.50
CA ILE A 7 -15.32 -50.35 -33.71
C ILE A 7 -16.40 -50.57 -32.66
N LYS A 8 -16.00 -50.46 -31.41
CA LYS A 8 -16.86 -50.68 -30.25
C LYS A 8 -18.07 -49.74 -30.27
N GLY A 9 -19.25 -50.31 -30.08
CA GLY A 9 -20.51 -49.57 -29.94
C GLY A 9 -21.10 -49.05 -31.25
N ILE A 10 -20.51 -49.37 -32.40
CA ILE A 10 -20.98 -48.94 -33.73
C ILE A 10 -21.04 -50.14 -34.66
N SER A 11 -22.13 -50.32 -35.40
CA SER A 11 -22.37 -51.54 -36.19
C SER A 11 -21.44 -51.74 -37.37
N ASN A 12 -20.86 -50.67 -37.91
CA ASN A 12 -19.99 -50.73 -39.08
C ASN A 12 -18.70 -49.97 -38.82
N ASN A 13 -17.58 -50.57 -39.23
CA ASN A 13 -16.26 -49.95 -39.15
C ASN A 13 -16.08 -48.83 -40.19
N MET A 14 -16.88 -48.84 -41.25
CA MET A 14 -16.92 -47.78 -42.24
C MET A 14 -18.37 -47.38 -42.51
N TYR A 15 -18.68 -46.08 -42.47
CA TYR A 15 -20.05 -45.61 -42.75
C TYR A 15 -20.08 -44.19 -43.29
N PHE A 16 -20.98 -43.95 -44.24
CA PHE A 16 -21.22 -42.66 -44.90
C PHE A 16 -22.56 -42.09 -44.45
N ILE A 17 -22.50 -41.07 -43.60
CA ILE A 17 -23.65 -40.33 -43.08
C ILE A 17 -24.00 -39.19 -44.04
N HIS A 18 -25.19 -39.28 -44.63
CA HIS A 18 -25.76 -38.26 -45.49
C HIS A 18 -26.58 -37.24 -44.70
N HIS A 19 -26.49 -35.97 -45.09
CA HIS A 19 -27.45 -34.94 -44.69
C HIS A 19 -27.60 -33.88 -45.79
N ASP A 20 -28.65 -33.04 -45.66
CA ASP A 20 -28.90 -31.91 -46.56
C ASP A 20 -28.78 -30.53 -45.88
N TYR A 21 -28.35 -30.48 -44.61
CA TYR A 21 -28.16 -29.20 -43.90
C TYR A 21 -27.19 -28.26 -44.63
N PRO A 22 -27.53 -26.96 -44.78
CA PRO A 22 -26.77 -26.02 -45.61
C PRO A 22 -25.42 -25.64 -45.00
N GLU A 23 -24.46 -25.31 -45.87
CA GLU A 23 -23.17 -24.73 -45.48
C GLU A 23 -23.30 -23.26 -45.08
N SER A 24 -22.44 -22.81 -44.18
CA SER A 24 -22.24 -21.41 -43.83
C SER A 24 -20.99 -20.86 -44.52
N ASN A 25 -21.07 -19.61 -44.99
CA ASN A 25 -19.95 -18.89 -45.57
C ASN A 25 -19.41 -17.85 -44.59
N ASP A 26 -18.09 -17.87 -44.36
CA ASP A 26 -17.39 -16.81 -43.64
C ASP A 26 -16.80 -15.82 -44.66
N GLU A 27 -17.41 -14.63 -44.77
CA GLU A 27 -16.98 -13.59 -45.71
C GLU A 27 -15.56 -13.08 -45.43
N GLU A 28 -15.08 -13.16 -44.18
CA GLU A 28 -13.75 -12.69 -43.79
C GLU A 28 -12.63 -13.67 -44.16
N GLN A 29 -12.91 -14.99 -44.12
CA GLN A 29 -11.88 -16.03 -44.31
C GLN A 29 -11.91 -16.74 -45.67
N LYS A 30 -12.86 -16.42 -46.55
CA LYS A 30 -13.08 -17.12 -47.84
C LYS A 30 -13.09 -18.66 -47.67
N SER A 31 -13.66 -19.14 -46.57
CA SER A 31 -13.72 -20.57 -46.23
C SER A 31 -15.14 -20.98 -45.88
N HIS A 32 -15.42 -22.28 -45.95
CA HIS A 32 -16.75 -22.84 -45.72
C HIS A 32 -16.76 -23.63 -44.41
N SER A 33 -17.91 -23.67 -43.75
CA SER A 33 -18.13 -24.49 -42.58
C SER A 33 -19.57 -25.02 -42.54
N ASN A 34 -19.81 -26.07 -41.78
CA ASN A 34 -21.12 -26.68 -41.60
C ASN A 34 -21.31 -27.05 -40.13
N LEU A 35 -22.25 -26.34 -39.47
CA LEU A 35 -22.51 -26.50 -38.05
C LEU A 35 -23.03 -27.89 -37.69
N TYR A 36 -23.95 -28.41 -38.50
CA TYR A 36 -24.51 -29.73 -38.29
C TYR A 36 -23.42 -30.82 -38.33
N GLU A 37 -22.56 -30.80 -39.36
CA GLU A 37 -21.45 -31.76 -39.46
C GLU A 37 -20.51 -31.66 -38.26
N ALA A 38 -20.23 -30.43 -37.81
CA ALA A 38 -19.35 -30.21 -36.68
C ALA A 38 -19.95 -30.74 -35.38
N GLU A 39 -21.21 -30.45 -35.09
CA GLU A 39 -21.90 -30.94 -33.88
C GLU A 39 -22.01 -32.47 -33.87
N TYR A 40 -22.35 -33.07 -35.02
CA TYR A 40 -22.45 -34.52 -35.14
C TYR A 40 -21.10 -35.20 -34.90
N ILE A 41 -20.02 -34.71 -35.52
CA ILE A 41 -18.66 -35.26 -35.33
C ILE A 41 -18.21 -35.13 -33.88
N VAL A 42 -18.50 -34.01 -33.23
CA VAL A 42 -18.16 -33.81 -31.81
C VAL A 42 -18.93 -34.78 -30.91
N ALA A 43 -20.23 -34.98 -31.17
CA ALA A 43 -21.05 -35.95 -30.46
C ALA A 43 -20.54 -37.39 -30.67
N LEU A 44 -20.21 -37.76 -31.90
CA LEU A 44 -19.64 -39.07 -32.22
C LEU A 44 -18.26 -39.28 -31.57
N CYS A 45 -17.39 -38.27 -31.60
CA CYS A 45 -16.08 -38.34 -30.94
C CYS A 45 -16.23 -38.52 -29.42
N ARG A 46 -17.17 -37.81 -28.79
CA ARG A 46 -17.49 -37.99 -27.37
C ARG A 46 -17.98 -39.40 -27.08
N TYR A 47 -18.90 -39.92 -27.91
CA TYR A 47 -19.41 -41.28 -27.78
C TYR A 47 -18.30 -42.33 -27.90
N LEU A 48 -17.41 -42.22 -28.88
CA LEU A 48 -16.27 -43.14 -29.05
C LEU A 48 -15.35 -43.14 -27.82
N LYS A 49 -15.09 -41.97 -27.22
CA LYS A 49 -14.35 -41.91 -25.95
C LYS A 49 -15.07 -42.65 -24.83
N LEU A 50 -16.40 -42.54 -24.76
CA LEU A 50 -17.23 -43.29 -23.81
C LEU A 50 -17.22 -44.81 -24.07
N GLN A 51 -16.84 -45.26 -25.27
CA GLN A 51 -16.57 -46.68 -25.56
C GLN A 51 -15.17 -47.15 -25.13
N GLY A 52 -14.36 -46.25 -24.54
CA GLY A 52 -13.02 -46.54 -24.05
C GLY A 52 -11.90 -46.29 -25.06
N TYR A 53 -12.17 -45.63 -26.19
CA TYR A 53 -11.12 -45.19 -27.10
C TYR A 53 -10.36 -44.01 -26.52
N LYS A 54 -9.03 -44.07 -26.59
CA LYS A 54 -8.19 -42.95 -26.15
C LYS A 54 -8.28 -41.79 -27.14
N PRO A 55 -8.23 -40.53 -26.68
CA PRO A 55 -8.29 -39.35 -27.56
C PRO A 55 -7.29 -39.40 -28.73
N GLU A 56 -6.09 -39.92 -28.50
CA GLU A 56 -5.01 -39.99 -29.50
C GLU A 56 -5.31 -40.97 -30.64
N GLN A 57 -6.22 -41.93 -30.43
CA GLN A 57 -6.64 -42.91 -31.44
C GLN A 57 -7.66 -42.34 -32.43
N ILE A 58 -8.18 -41.13 -32.18
CA ILE A 58 -9.22 -40.50 -32.97
C ILE A 58 -8.65 -39.23 -33.63
N THR A 59 -8.74 -39.15 -34.95
CA THR A 59 -8.45 -37.92 -35.70
C THR A 59 -9.69 -37.45 -36.44
N ILE A 60 -9.98 -36.15 -36.33
CA ILE A 60 -11.01 -35.48 -37.11
C ILE A 60 -10.33 -34.75 -38.29
N LEU A 61 -10.77 -35.09 -39.50
CA LEU A 61 -10.30 -34.49 -40.74
C LEU A 61 -11.40 -33.64 -41.38
N THR A 62 -11.00 -32.51 -41.95
CA THR A 62 -11.87 -31.66 -42.75
C THR A 62 -11.10 -31.08 -43.94
N LEU A 63 -11.80 -30.65 -44.98
CA LEU A 63 -11.18 -30.08 -46.18
C LEU A 63 -11.12 -28.54 -46.16
N TYR A 64 -11.78 -27.91 -45.19
CA TYR A 64 -11.90 -26.45 -45.12
C TYR A 64 -11.43 -25.92 -43.76
N SER A 65 -10.65 -24.85 -43.79
CA SER A 65 -10.13 -24.20 -42.57
C SER A 65 -11.24 -23.60 -41.71
N GLY A 66 -12.33 -23.09 -42.32
CA GLY A 66 -13.51 -22.61 -41.59
C GLY A 66 -14.10 -23.70 -40.68
N GLN A 67 -14.26 -24.91 -41.21
CA GLN A 67 -14.72 -26.07 -40.43
C GLN A 67 -13.74 -26.47 -39.33
N LEU A 68 -12.43 -26.37 -39.57
CA LEU A 68 -11.41 -26.64 -38.55
C LEU A 68 -11.58 -25.71 -37.34
N PHE A 69 -11.81 -24.41 -37.56
CA PHE A 69 -12.04 -23.45 -36.49
C PHE A 69 -13.35 -23.73 -35.74
N GLN A 70 -14.41 -24.08 -36.47
CA GLN A 70 -15.70 -24.41 -35.88
C GLN A 70 -15.62 -25.66 -34.98
N LEU A 71 -14.97 -26.73 -35.43
CA LEU A 71 -14.72 -27.93 -34.62
C LEU A 71 -13.91 -27.60 -33.36
N LYS A 72 -12.85 -26.79 -33.48
CA LYS A 72 -12.05 -26.36 -32.32
C LYS A 72 -12.86 -25.54 -31.31
N LYS A 73 -13.86 -24.78 -31.76
CA LYS A 73 -14.76 -24.01 -30.87
C LYS A 73 -15.69 -24.94 -30.08
N LEU A 74 -16.18 -26.01 -30.70
CA LEU A 74 -17.09 -26.98 -30.08
C LEU A 74 -16.37 -28.03 -29.22
N MET A 75 -15.05 -28.17 -29.35
CA MET A 75 -14.24 -29.16 -28.62
C MET A 75 -13.33 -28.49 -27.56
N PRO A 76 -13.83 -28.25 -26.33
CA PRO A 76 -13.02 -27.67 -25.27
C PRO A 76 -11.88 -28.59 -24.85
N LYS A 77 -10.68 -28.02 -24.61
CA LYS A 77 -9.48 -28.78 -24.22
C LYS A 77 -9.64 -29.58 -22.93
N SER A 78 -10.50 -29.15 -21.99
CA SER A 78 -10.77 -29.88 -20.74
C SER A 78 -11.42 -31.25 -20.98
N GLU A 79 -12.13 -31.40 -22.09
CA GLU A 79 -12.83 -32.62 -22.44
C GLU A 79 -12.09 -33.41 -23.52
N PHE A 80 -11.60 -32.76 -24.58
CA PHE A 80 -11.03 -33.44 -25.76
C PHE A 80 -9.50 -33.33 -25.84
N TYR A 81 -8.82 -33.23 -24.70
CA TYR A 81 -7.36 -33.25 -24.67
C TYR A 81 -6.82 -34.51 -25.36
N GLY A 82 -5.90 -34.33 -26.32
CA GLY A 82 -5.27 -35.42 -27.07
C GLY A 82 -5.93 -35.76 -28.42
N THR A 83 -7.18 -35.35 -28.68
CA THR A 83 -7.83 -35.57 -29.98
C THR A 83 -7.26 -34.65 -31.04
N ARG A 84 -6.82 -35.20 -32.18
CA ARG A 84 -6.24 -34.41 -33.28
C ARG A 84 -7.33 -33.93 -34.24
N ILE A 85 -7.28 -32.64 -34.59
CA ILE A 85 -8.17 -32.03 -35.59
C ILE A 85 -7.32 -31.27 -36.59
N THR A 86 -7.41 -31.61 -37.87
CA THR A 86 -6.59 -30.97 -38.92
C THR A 86 -7.27 -30.99 -40.28
N VAL A 87 -6.77 -30.14 -41.19
CA VAL A 87 -7.13 -30.20 -42.61
C VAL A 87 -6.43 -31.37 -43.31
N VAL A 88 -7.08 -31.97 -44.32
CA VAL A 88 -6.55 -33.15 -45.05
C VAL A 88 -5.14 -32.91 -45.62
N ASP A 89 -4.88 -31.72 -46.18
CA ASP A 89 -3.57 -31.36 -46.75
C ASP A 89 -2.43 -31.45 -45.71
N ASN A 90 -2.73 -31.19 -44.44
CA ASN A 90 -1.77 -31.24 -43.32
C ASN A 90 -1.68 -32.63 -42.67
N PHE A 91 -2.35 -33.64 -43.24
CA PHE A 91 -2.38 -35.02 -42.71
C PHE A 91 -1.84 -36.04 -43.73
N GLN A 92 -1.13 -35.57 -44.77
CA GLN A 92 -0.57 -36.43 -45.79
C GLN A 92 0.57 -37.29 -45.23
N GLY A 93 0.50 -38.61 -45.48
CA GLY A 93 1.51 -39.57 -44.99
C GLY A 93 1.27 -40.07 -43.57
N GLU A 94 0.26 -39.55 -42.88
CA GLU A 94 -0.12 -39.98 -41.54
C GLU A 94 -1.36 -40.89 -41.58
N GLU A 95 -1.58 -41.67 -40.53
CA GLU A 95 -2.71 -42.60 -40.37
C GLU A 95 -3.10 -42.67 -38.89
N ASN A 96 -4.38 -42.91 -38.59
CA ASN A 96 -4.85 -43.13 -37.21
C ASN A 96 -5.89 -44.26 -37.14
N ASP A 97 -6.13 -44.78 -35.94
CA ASP A 97 -7.04 -45.90 -35.71
C ASP A 97 -8.46 -45.58 -36.19
N ILE A 98 -8.97 -44.40 -35.80
CA ILE A 98 -10.31 -43.92 -36.18
C ILE A 98 -10.20 -42.54 -36.82
N ILE A 99 -10.77 -42.39 -38.01
CA ILE A 99 -10.86 -41.12 -38.74
C ILE A 99 -12.32 -40.72 -38.90
N LEU A 100 -12.63 -39.49 -38.48
CA LEU A 100 -13.91 -38.82 -38.70
C LEU A 100 -13.73 -37.74 -39.76
N LEU A 101 -14.37 -37.86 -40.92
CA LEU A 101 -14.20 -36.94 -42.05
C LEU A 101 -15.44 -36.07 -42.27
N SER A 102 -15.26 -34.75 -42.24
CA SER A 102 -16.28 -33.74 -42.59
C SER A 102 -16.07 -33.24 -44.02
N LEU A 103 -17.09 -33.36 -44.88
CA LEU A 103 -17.05 -32.89 -46.27
C LEU A 103 -17.45 -31.41 -46.41
N VAL A 104 -18.23 -30.87 -45.47
CA VAL A 104 -18.63 -29.46 -45.31
C VAL A 104 -19.62 -28.96 -46.36
N ARG A 105 -19.40 -29.29 -47.63
CA ARG A 105 -20.10 -28.65 -48.75
C ARG A 105 -21.54 -29.12 -48.86
N SER A 106 -22.47 -28.15 -48.82
CA SER A 106 -23.91 -28.34 -48.95
C SER A 106 -24.54 -27.01 -49.39
N ASN A 107 -24.80 -26.85 -50.69
CA ASN A 107 -25.33 -25.63 -51.29
C ASN A 107 -26.19 -25.93 -52.52
N ASP A 108 -27.13 -25.03 -52.82
CA ASP A 108 -28.04 -25.14 -53.97
C ASP A 108 -27.33 -24.86 -55.31
N ASP A 109 -26.15 -24.23 -55.27
CA ASP A 109 -25.33 -23.85 -56.42
C ASP A 109 -24.61 -25.04 -57.10
N GLY A 110 -24.68 -26.26 -56.56
CA GLY A 110 -23.99 -27.43 -57.12
C GLY A 110 -22.45 -27.40 -56.94
N LYS A 111 -21.91 -26.50 -56.11
CA LYS A 111 -20.46 -26.27 -55.99
C LYS A 111 -19.85 -27.11 -54.87
N ILE A 112 -18.99 -28.07 -55.25
CA ILE A 112 -18.29 -28.94 -54.29
C ILE A 112 -16.81 -28.56 -54.06
N GLY A 113 -16.29 -27.55 -54.79
CA GLY A 113 -14.96 -26.96 -54.53
C GLY A 113 -13.80 -27.98 -54.52
N PHE A 114 -13.01 -27.99 -53.44
CA PHE A 114 -11.82 -28.86 -53.27
C PHE A 114 -12.13 -30.36 -53.33
N LEU A 115 -13.40 -30.76 -53.20
CA LEU A 115 -13.85 -32.15 -53.31
C LEU A 115 -13.84 -32.69 -54.74
N LYS A 116 -13.62 -31.83 -55.75
CA LYS A 116 -13.39 -32.26 -57.15
C LYS A 116 -12.00 -32.83 -57.39
N ILE A 117 -11.03 -32.53 -56.52
CA ILE A 117 -9.63 -32.90 -56.72
C ILE A 117 -9.43 -34.34 -56.24
N GLU A 118 -9.31 -35.28 -57.19
CA GLU A 118 -9.23 -36.72 -56.91
C GLU A 118 -8.11 -37.08 -55.92
N ASN A 119 -6.92 -36.49 -56.07
CA ASN A 119 -5.78 -36.74 -55.19
C ASN A 119 -6.08 -36.42 -53.71
N ARG A 120 -6.86 -35.35 -53.44
CA ARG A 120 -7.22 -34.97 -52.07
C ARG A 120 -8.25 -35.92 -51.47
N VAL A 121 -9.19 -36.39 -52.28
CA VAL A 121 -10.19 -37.39 -51.88
C VAL A 121 -9.50 -38.73 -51.59
N CYS A 122 -8.61 -39.18 -52.46
CA CYS A 122 -7.83 -40.40 -52.25
C CYS A 122 -7.01 -40.35 -50.95
N VAL A 123 -6.37 -39.21 -50.66
CA VAL A 123 -5.67 -39.02 -49.38
C VAL A 123 -6.66 -39.14 -48.23
N ALA A 124 -7.77 -38.39 -48.23
CA ALA A 124 -8.73 -38.38 -47.12
C ALA A 124 -9.34 -39.77 -46.82
N LEU A 125 -9.65 -40.55 -47.86
CA LEU A 125 -10.29 -41.87 -47.73
C LEU A 125 -9.33 -42.97 -47.23
N SER A 126 -8.01 -42.76 -47.29
CA SER A 126 -7.02 -43.80 -46.99
C SER A 126 -6.29 -43.61 -45.65
N ARG A 127 -6.83 -42.81 -44.73
CA ARG A 127 -6.16 -42.43 -43.47
C ARG A 127 -6.49 -43.31 -42.27
N ALA A 128 -7.57 -44.09 -42.35
CA ALA A 128 -8.08 -44.89 -41.25
C ALA A 128 -7.47 -46.30 -41.23
N LYS A 129 -7.11 -46.79 -40.03
CA LYS A 129 -6.67 -48.19 -39.83
C LYS A 129 -7.81 -49.12 -39.48
N HIS A 130 -8.75 -48.66 -38.66
CA HIS A 130 -9.79 -49.49 -38.06
C HIS A 130 -11.20 -48.93 -38.31
N GLY A 131 -11.40 -47.62 -38.11
CA GLY A 131 -12.71 -46.97 -38.22
C GLY A 131 -12.71 -45.76 -39.14
N PHE A 132 -13.65 -45.67 -40.08
CA PHE A 132 -13.78 -44.56 -41.01
C PHE A 132 -15.22 -44.06 -41.16
N TYR A 133 -15.49 -42.86 -40.68
CA TYR A 133 -16.83 -42.28 -40.71
C TYR A 133 -16.82 -40.97 -41.48
N VAL A 134 -17.63 -40.89 -42.53
CA VAL A 134 -17.73 -39.71 -43.41
C VAL A 134 -19.08 -39.06 -43.23
N ILE A 135 -19.11 -37.75 -42.99
CA ILE A 135 -20.35 -36.97 -42.89
C ILE A 135 -20.33 -35.88 -43.97
N GLY A 136 -21.43 -35.77 -44.72
CA GLY A 136 -21.58 -34.72 -45.73
C GLY A 136 -22.85 -34.81 -46.58
N ASN A 137 -23.05 -33.79 -47.42
CA ASN A 137 -24.09 -33.84 -48.45
C ASN A 137 -23.66 -34.72 -49.65
N LEU A 138 -23.84 -36.04 -49.49
CA LEU A 138 -23.44 -37.05 -50.48
C LEU A 138 -24.27 -37.00 -51.77
N ASN A 139 -25.50 -36.48 -51.74
CA ASN A 139 -26.29 -36.23 -52.96
C ASN A 139 -25.64 -35.13 -53.80
N LEU A 140 -25.24 -34.02 -53.17
CA LEU A 140 -24.48 -32.96 -53.82
C LEU A 140 -23.15 -33.46 -54.38
N MET A 141 -22.42 -34.30 -53.62
CA MET A 141 -21.14 -34.87 -54.07
C MET A 141 -21.29 -35.77 -55.29
N SER A 142 -22.25 -36.70 -55.25
CA SER A 142 -22.47 -37.67 -56.32
C SER A 142 -23.00 -37.03 -57.61
N GLY A 143 -23.79 -35.96 -57.51
CA GLY A 143 -24.27 -35.19 -58.66
C GLY A 143 -23.17 -34.40 -59.40
N ASN A 144 -22.09 -34.02 -58.70
CA ASN A 144 -21.11 -33.05 -59.21
C ASN A 144 -19.67 -33.59 -59.35
N SER A 145 -19.43 -34.87 -59.05
CA SER A 145 -18.14 -35.56 -59.25
C SER A 145 -18.33 -37.05 -59.58
N GLU A 146 -17.68 -37.52 -60.65
CA GLU A 146 -17.72 -38.93 -61.06
C GLU A 146 -17.09 -39.85 -60.00
N LEU A 147 -16.01 -39.42 -59.36
CA LEU A 147 -15.36 -40.19 -58.29
C LEU A 147 -16.31 -40.38 -57.11
N TRP A 148 -16.92 -39.31 -56.62
CA TRP A 148 -17.87 -39.38 -55.52
C TRP A 148 -19.13 -40.17 -55.87
N ARG A 149 -19.60 -40.10 -57.13
CA ARG A 149 -20.69 -40.97 -57.61
C ARG A 149 -20.34 -42.44 -57.45
N LYS A 150 -19.14 -42.86 -57.90
CA LYS A 150 -18.67 -44.26 -57.74
C LYS A 150 -18.55 -44.65 -56.26
N VAL A 151 -18.02 -43.77 -55.42
CA VAL A 151 -17.86 -44.02 -53.96
C VAL A 151 -19.23 -44.18 -53.29
N VAL A 152 -20.18 -43.28 -53.56
CA VAL A 152 -21.53 -43.32 -52.97
C VAL A 152 -22.32 -44.52 -53.47
N GLU A 153 -22.24 -44.85 -54.77
CA GLU A 153 -22.87 -46.05 -55.32
C GLU A 153 -22.31 -47.34 -54.70
N HIS A 154 -20.99 -47.40 -54.47
CA HIS A 154 -20.37 -48.51 -53.78
C HIS A 154 -20.82 -48.59 -52.32
N ALA A 155 -20.82 -47.47 -51.59
CA ALA A 155 -21.30 -47.41 -50.20
C ALA A 155 -22.78 -47.85 -50.08
N LYS A 156 -23.65 -47.44 -51.02
CA LYS A 156 -25.05 -47.87 -51.09
C LYS A 156 -25.17 -49.38 -51.34
N ARG A 157 -24.37 -49.94 -52.26
CA ARG A 157 -24.37 -51.37 -52.59
C ARG A 157 -23.98 -52.25 -51.39
N GLU A 158 -23.02 -51.79 -50.60
CA GLU A 158 -22.52 -52.49 -49.42
C GLU A 158 -23.32 -52.17 -48.14
N ASN A 159 -24.43 -51.41 -48.24
CA ASN A 159 -25.24 -50.93 -47.11
C ASN A 159 -24.45 -50.11 -46.06
N LEU A 160 -23.43 -49.36 -46.50
CA LEU A 160 -22.59 -48.49 -45.66
C LEU A 160 -22.98 -47.01 -45.79
N TYR A 161 -24.22 -46.72 -46.19
CA TYR A 161 -24.75 -45.38 -46.46
C TYR A 161 -26.10 -45.21 -45.78
N GLY A 162 -26.34 -44.05 -45.16
CA GLY A 162 -27.63 -43.70 -44.57
C GLY A 162 -27.63 -42.29 -43.96
N GLU A 163 -28.76 -41.89 -43.39
CA GLU A 163 -28.93 -40.58 -42.74
C GLU A 163 -28.44 -40.55 -41.29
N GLY A 164 -28.13 -41.72 -40.71
CA GLY A 164 -27.70 -41.83 -39.33
C GLY A 164 -26.84 -43.06 -39.07
N LEU A 165 -26.09 -43.03 -37.98
CA LEU A 165 -25.18 -44.10 -37.58
C LEU A 165 -25.85 -45.00 -36.54
N HIS A 166 -25.86 -46.31 -36.77
CA HIS A 166 -26.39 -47.26 -35.80
C HIS A 166 -25.39 -47.55 -34.67
N LEU A 167 -25.76 -47.14 -33.46
CA LEU A 167 -25.02 -47.38 -32.22
C LEU A 167 -25.65 -48.54 -31.46
N TYR A 168 -24.86 -49.40 -30.83
CA TYR A 168 -25.38 -50.48 -29.99
C TYR A 168 -24.70 -50.51 -28.63
N CYS A 169 -25.41 -51.02 -27.63
CA CYS A 169 -24.86 -51.14 -26.28
C CYS A 169 -24.06 -52.43 -26.17
N GLN A 170 -22.76 -52.33 -25.86
CA GLN A 170 -21.91 -53.51 -25.66
C GLN A 170 -22.36 -54.41 -24.50
N ASN A 171 -22.99 -53.84 -23.48
CA ASN A 171 -23.50 -54.60 -22.33
C ASN A 171 -24.90 -55.20 -22.59
N HIS A 172 -25.63 -54.68 -23.59
CA HIS A 172 -26.97 -55.13 -23.95
C HIS A 172 -27.08 -55.30 -25.48
N PRO A 173 -26.41 -56.32 -26.06
CA PRO A 173 -26.34 -56.51 -27.51
C PRO A 173 -27.69 -56.85 -28.15
N ASN A 174 -28.68 -57.29 -27.35
CA ASN A 174 -30.03 -57.64 -27.82
C ASN A 174 -30.99 -56.43 -27.87
N ASP A 175 -30.56 -55.23 -27.45
CA ASP A 175 -31.35 -54.03 -27.58
C ASP A 175 -31.31 -53.51 -29.03
N ALA A 176 -32.39 -52.88 -29.49
CA ALA A 176 -32.57 -52.39 -30.86
C ALA A 176 -31.58 -51.27 -31.28
N GLY A 177 -30.58 -50.96 -30.47
CA GLY A 177 -29.61 -49.90 -30.70
C GLY A 177 -30.22 -48.49 -30.70
N ILE A 178 -29.39 -47.52 -31.07
CA ILE A 178 -29.77 -46.12 -31.28
C ILE A 178 -29.37 -45.79 -32.70
N ASN A 179 -30.34 -45.45 -33.56
CA ASN A 179 -30.01 -44.86 -34.85
C ASN A 179 -29.76 -43.36 -34.63
N ALA A 180 -28.49 -42.95 -34.62
CA ALA A 180 -28.11 -41.56 -34.40
C ALA A 180 -28.18 -40.81 -35.74
N THR A 181 -29.33 -40.21 -36.03
CA THR A 181 -29.49 -39.33 -37.20
C THR A 181 -29.08 -37.91 -36.87
N GLU A 182 -29.33 -37.45 -35.64
CA GLU A 182 -29.04 -36.10 -35.19
C GLU A 182 -27.96 -36.08 -34.08
N PRO A 183 -27.22 -34.97 -33.90
CA PRO A 183 -26.25 -34.84 -32.80
C PRO A 183 -26.86 -35.09 -31.41
N GLU A 184 -28.14 -34.77 -31.23
CA GLU A 184 -28.89 -34.96 -29.99
C GLU A 184 -29.17 -36.44 -29.68
N ASP A 185 -29.20 -37.32 -30.68
CA ASP A 185 -29.47 -38.75 -30.48
C ASP A 185 -28.38 -39.44 -29.66
N PHE A 186 -27.14 -38.94 -29.70
CA PHE A 186 -26.05 -39.42 -28.85
C PHE A 186 -26.33 -39.22 -27.35
N LYS A 187 -27.24 -38.32 -26.96
CA LYS A 187 -27.68 -38.16 -25.56
C LYS A 187 -28.50 -39.34 -25.05
N LYS A 188 -29.00 -40.19 -25.93
CA LYS A 188 -29.64 -41.48 -25.58
C LYS A 188 -28.61 -42.54 -25.14
N ALA A 189 -27.31 -42.22 -25.21
CA ALA A 189 -26.22 -43.02 -24.65
C ALA A 189 -25.26 -42.16 -23.80
N PRO A 190 -25.73 -41.57 -22.68
CA PRO A 190 -25.00 -40.54 -21.96
C PRO A 190 -23.69 -41.02 -21.32
N GLU A 191 -23.62 -42.31 -20.93
CA GLU A 191 -22.43 -42.94 -20.33
C GLU A 191 -21.80 -43.99 -21.27
N GLY A 192 -22.09 -43.92 -22.58
CA GLY A 192 -21.63 -44.87 -23.60
C GLY A 192 -22.43 -46.18 -23.67
N GLY A 193 -23.24 -46.52 -22.67
CA GLY A 193 -24.22 -47.61 -22.75
C GLY A 193 -25.64 -47.12 -23.04
N CYS A 194 -26.62 -48.01 -22.97
CA CYS A 194 -28.03 -47.65 -23.15
C CYS A 194 -28.63 -46.98 -21.90
N MET A 195 -29.87 -46.50 -22.01
CA MET A 195 -30.59 -45.80 -20.93
C MET A 195 -31.04 -46.70 -19.76
N LYS A 196 -30.80 -48.01 -19.81
CA LYS A 196 -31.15 -48.92 -18.72
C LYS A 196 -30.30 -48.64 -17.48
N PRO A 197 -30.86 -48.72 -16.26
CA PRO A 197 -30.08 -48.56 -15.05
C PRO A 197 -29.03 -49.66 -14.94
N CYS A 198 -27.86 -49.34 -14.39
CA CYS A 198 -26.84 -50.35 -14.12
C CYS A 198 -27.29 -51.27 -12.97
N GLU A 199 -27.44 -52.56 -13.24
CA GLU A 199 -27.89 -53.56 -12.25
C GLU A 199 -26.77 -54.05 -11.32
N TYR A 200 -25.53 -53.59 -11.52
CA TYR A 200 -24.39 -54.02 -10.72
C TYR A 200 -24.51 -53.58 -9.25
N ARG A 201 -24.26 -54.53 -8.33
CA ARG A 201 -24.25 -54.30 -6.89
C ARG A 201 -22.82 -54.10 -6.41
N LEU A 202 -22.51 -52.90 -5.94
CA LEU A 202 -21.20 -52.55 -5.40
C LEU A 202 -20.89 -53.39 -4.14
N PRO A 203 -19.62 -53.59 -3.76
CA PRO A 203 -19.22 -54.34 -2.56
C PRO A 203 -19.85 -53.83 -1.25
N CYS A 204 -20.27 -52.55 -1.23
CA CYS A 204 -20.98 -51.95 -0.11
C CYS A 204 -22.47 -52.33 -0.01
N GLY A 205 -23.00 -53.15 -0.93
CA GLY A 205 -24.39 -53.58 -1.00
C GLY A 205 -25.32 -52.66 -1.79
N HIS A 206 -24.89 -51.44 -2.11
CA HIS A 206 -25.66 -50.50 -2.92
C HIS A 206 -25.62 -50.85 -4.41
N THR A 207 -26.74 -50.67 -5.11
CA THR A 207 -26.76 -50.68 -6.58
C THR A 207 -26.08 -49.43 -7.13
N CYS A 208 -25.40 -49.58 -8.27
CA CYS A 208 -24.81 -48.47 -9.01
C CYS A 208 -25.87 -47.39 -9.32
N SER A 209 -25.46 -46.12 -9.33
CA SER A 209 -26.34 -44.98 -9.60
C SER A 209 -26.31 -44.52 -11.06
N LEU A 210 -25.38 -45.06 -11.86
CA LEU A 210 -25.27 -44.73 -13.29
C LEU A 210 -26.25 -45.57 -14.10
N VAL A 211 -26.62 -45.06 -15.28
CA VAL A 211 -27.18 -45.89 -16.34
C VAL A 211 -26.09 -46.80 -16.92
N CYS A 212 -26.44 -47.70 -17.82
CA CYS A 212 -25.49 -48.61 -18.44
C CYS A 212 -24.28 -47.85 -18.98
N HIS A 213 -23.08 -48.28 -18.59
CA HIS A 213 -21.82 -47.63 -18.93
C HIS A 213 -20.74 -48.68 -19.23
N VAL A 214 -19.74 -48.31 -20.04
CA VAL A 214 -18.76 -49.25 -20.60
C VAL A 214 -17.37 -49.11 -19.98
N ILE A 215 -16.97 -47.90 -19.58
CA ILE A 215 -15.60 -47.60 -19.13
C ILE A 215 -15.21 -48.36 -17.85
N ASP A 216 -16.14 -48.59 -16.91
CA ASP A 216 -15.91 -49.35 -15.67
C ASP A 216 -17.00 -50.40 -15.47
N ALA A 217 -17.23 -51.24 -16.48
CA ALA A 217 -18.28 -52.27 -16.42
C ALA A 217 -18.18 -53.18 -15.16
N ASP A 218 -16.96 -53.47 -14.71
CA ASP A 218 -16.68 -54.27 -13.50
C ASP A 218 -16.76 -53.49 -12.17
N HIS A 219 -16.97 -52.17 -12.22
CA HIS A 219 -17.07 -51.28 -11.05
C HIS A 219 -15.88 -51.37 -10.08
N LYS A 220 -14.66 -51.59 -10.60
CA LYS A 220 -13.44 -51.73 -9.78
C LYS A 220 -13.02 -50.39 -9.19
N GLU A 221 -13.30 -49.29 -9.89
CA GLU A 221 -12.94 -47.93 -9.47
C GLU A 221 -14.15 -47.10 -9.03
N SER A 222 -15.36 -47.59 -9.32
CA SER A 222 -16.64 -46.95 -8.98
C SER A 222 -16.86 -46.78 -7.47
N LYS A 223 -16.92 -45.52 -7.03
CA LYS A 223 -17.20 -45.16 -5.63
C LYS A 223 -18.70 -45.00 -5.40
N CYS A 224 -19.23 -45.68 -4.38
CA CYS A 224 -20.64 -45.57 -4.01
C CYS A 224 -20.98 -44.19 -3.43
N ARG A 225 -21.80 -43.42 -4.15
CA ARG A 225 -22.30 -42.09 -3.73
C ARG A 225 -23.66 -42.13 -3.02
N LYS A 226 -24.13 -43.30 -2.58
CA LYS A 226 -25.35 -43.38 -1.76
C LYS A 226 -25.03 -43.11 -0.28
N PRO A 227 -25.99 -42.58 0.50
CA PRO A 227 -25.81 -42.42 1.95
C PRO A 227 -25.53 -43.77 2.60
N CYS A 228 -24.59 -43.80 3.54
CA CYS A 228 -24.19 -45.05 4.21
C CYS A 228 -25.29 -45.54 5.16
N GLN A 229 -25.67 -46.82 5.07
CA GLN A 229 -26.66 -47.44 5.96
C GLN A 229 -26.04 -48.25 7.11
N LYS A 230 -24.71 -48.22 7.26
CA LYS A 230 -24.01 -48.99 8.30
C LYS A 230 -24.31 -48.45 9.70
N ARG A 231 -24.46 -49.37 10.66
CA ARG A 231 -24.53 -49.07 12.10
C ARG A 231 -23.13 -48.68 12.59
N ILE A 232 -23.03 -47.63 13.41
CA ILE A 232 -21.74 -47.06 13.87
C ILE A 232 -21.59 -47.03 15.40
N CYS A 233 -22.61 -47.44 16.14
CA CYS A 233 -22.57 -47.61 17.60
C CYS A 233 -23.73 -48.52 18.06
N ASP A 234 -23.79 -48.80 19.36
CA ASP A 234 -24.75 -49.72 19.98
C ASP A 234 -26.19 -49.18 20.02
N ASN A 235 -26.40 -47.88 19.81
CA ASN A 235 -27.74 -47.31 19.70
C ASN A 235 -28.37 -47.69 18.34
N GLU A 236 -29.49 -48.41 18.39
CA GLU A 236 -30.18 -48.99 17.23
C GLU A 236 -30.69 -47.96 16.22
N GLU A 237 -30.83 -46.69 16.60
CA GLU A 237 -31.29 -45.61 15.72
C GLU A 237 -30.14 -44.86 15.03
N HIS A 238 -28.89 -45.07 15.48
CA HIS A 238 -27.74 -44.33 14.98
C HIS A 238 -27.14 -44.96 13.72
N ARG A 239 -27.43 -44.34 12.57
CA ARG A 239 -26.87 -44.70 11.25
C ARG A 239 -25.79 -43.71 10.83
N CYS A 240 -24.84 -44.18 10.03
CA CYS A 240 -23.82 -43.33 9.44
C CYS A 240 -24.42 -42.24 8.54
N ARG A 241 -24.05 -40.97 8.73
CA ARG A 241 -24.49 -39.85 7.86
C ARG A 241 -23.53 -39.55 6.71
N ARG A 242 -22.43 -40.29 6.61
CA ARG A 242 -21.42 -40.11 5.56
C ARG A 242 -21.82 -40.84 4.28
N MET A 243 -21.18 -40.47 3.16
CA MET A 243 -21.33 -41.19 1.89
C MET A 243 -20.71 -42.57 2.01
N CYS A 244 -21.27 -43.59 1.36
CA CYS A 244 -20.88 -44.97 1.57
C CYS A 244 -19.41 -45.27 1.20
N PHE A 245 -18.84 -44.54 0.26
CA PHE A 245 -17.40 -44.64 -0.08
C PHE A 245 -16.46 -44.10 1.02
N GLN A 246 -16.98 -43.38 2.02
CA GLN A 246 -16.21 -42.80 3.11
C GLN A 246 -16.16 -43.75 4.31
N ASN A 247 -15.01 -43.79 4.99
CA ASN A 247 -14.87 -44.57 6.22
C ASN A 247 -15.86 -44.07 7.30
N CYS A 248 -16.63 -45.02 7.84
CA CYS A 248 -17.54 -44.78 8.94
C CYS A 248 -16.71 -44.56 10.20
N GLY A 249 -16.59 -43.31 10.64
CA GLY A 249 -15.91 -42.97 11.90
C GLY A 249 -16.82 -43.20 13.10
N GLU A 250 -16.39 -42.70 14.25
CA GLU A 250 -17.16 -42.75 15.49
C GLU A 250 -18.49 -42.00 15.42
N CYS A 251 -19.46 -42.39 16.27
CA CYS A 251 -20.79 -41.81 16.28
C CYS A 251 -20.82 -40.36 16.79
N SER A 252 -21.00 -39.42 15.85
CA SER A 252 -21.11 -37.98 16.13
C SER A 252 -22.53 -37.50 16.39
N ILE A 253 -23.52 -38.39 16.50
CA ILE A 253 -24.92 -37.98 16.75
C ILE A 253 -25.01 -37.36 18.16
N PRO A 254 -25.54 -36.12 18.28
CA PRO A 254 -25.67 -35.45 19.56
C PRO A 254 -26.75 -36.13 20.42
N VAL A 255 -26.37 -36.54 21.62
CA VAL A 255 -27.27 -37.08 22.65
C VAL A 255 -27.15 -36.24 23.91
N ASP A 256 -28.23 -36.10 24.66
CA ASP A 256 -28.20 -35.35 25.91
C ASP A 256 -27.42 -36.14 26.97
N LYS A 257 -26.32 -35.56 27.48
CA LYS A 257 -25.53 -36.12 28.59
C LYS A 257 -25.37 -35.06 29.68
N THR A 258 -25.47 -35.50 30.94
CA THR A 258 -25.14 -34.66 32.09
C THR A 258 -23.63 -34.62 32.29
N LEU A 259 -23.03 -33.44 32.17
CA LEU A 259 -21.59 -33.22 32.36
C LEU A 259 -21.23 -33.20 33.85
N PRO A 260 -19.95 -33.39 34.23
CA PRO A 260 -19.51 -33.32 35.64
C PRO A 260 -19.84 -31.99 36.35
N CYS A 261 -20.00 -30.90 35.60
CA CYS A 261 -20.43 -29.59 36.12
C CYS A 261 -21.95 -29.46 36.37
N GLY A 262 -22.72 -30.53 36.18
CA GLY A 262 -24.17 -30.56 36.39
C GLY A 262 -25.02 -30.10 35.20
N HIS A 263 -24.42 -29.51 34.16
CA HIS A 263 -25.14 -29.07 32.96
C HIS A 263 -25.48 -30.24 32.02
N VAL A 264 -26.73 -30.25 31.52
CA VAL A 264 -27.16 -31.16 30.45
C VAL A 264 -26.86 -30.53 29.11
N GLN A 265 -26.05 -31.18 28.29
CA GLN A 265 -25.69 -30.69 26.95
C GLN A 265 -25.74 -31.81 25.92
N LYS A 266 -25.92 -31.41 24.66
CA LYS A 266 -25.85 -32.28 23.49
C LYS A 266 -24.40 -32.66 23.21
N VAL A 267 -24.00 -33.85 23.65
CA VAL A 267 -22.65 -34.39 23.51
C VAL A 267 -22.65 -35.46 22.42
N PRO A 268 -21.62 -35.55 21.56
CA PRO A 268 -21.50 -36.66 20.61
C PRO A 268 -21.60 -38.02 21.33
N CYS A 269 -22.38 -38.94 20.76
CA CYS A 269 -22.64 -40.25 21.36
C CYS A 269 -21.37 -40.99 21.79
N SER A 270 -20.31 -40.98 20.98
CA SER A 270 -19.03 -41.65 21.29
C SER A 270 -18.20 -40.97 22.38
N THR A 271 -18.42 -39.68 22.67
CA THR A 271 -17.63 -38.93 23.64
C THR A 271 -18.13 -39.17 25.07
N GLN A 272 -17.24 -39.53 26.00
CA GLN A 272 -17.59 -39.70 27.41
C GLN A 272 -17.88 -38.34 28.09
N PRO A 273 -18.81 -38.24 29.05
CA PRO A 273 -19.20 -36.97 29.68
C PRO A 273 -18.04 -36.14 30.28
N HIS A 274 -16.99 -36.79 30.79
CA HIS A 274 -15.84 -36.10 31.38
C HIS A 274 -14.85 -35.52 30.35
N GLN A 275 -14.88 -36.00 29.10
CA GLN A 275 -14.02 -35.51 28.02
C GLN A 275 -14.60 -34.28 27.33
N PHE A 276 -15.89 -33.99 27.54
CA PHE A 276 -16.58 -32.89 26.90
C PHE A 276 -16.54 -31.64 27.78
N LYS A 277 -15.94 -30.57 27.25
CA LYS A 277 -15.91 -29.26 27.91
C LYS A 277 -17.30 -28.62 27.86
N CYS A 278 -17.79 -28.15 29.01
CA CYS A 278 -19.10 -27.51 29.09
C CYS A 278 -19.14 -26.21 28.27
N MET A 279 -20.16 -26.06 27.42
CA MET A 279 -20.39 -24.85 26.61
C MET A 279 -21.33 -23.84 27.30
N ALA A 280 -21.70 -24.06 28.56
CA ALA A 280 -22.53 -23.11 29.30
C ALA A 280 -21.71 -21.86 29.61
N LYS A 281 -22.34 -20.68 29.58
CA LYS A 281 -21.67 -19.44 29.99
C LYS A 281 -21.42 -19.47 31.50
N CYS A 282 -20.30 -18.91 31.92
CA CYS A 282 -20.04 -18.71 33.34
C CYS A 282 -21.06 -17.72 33.93
N GLU A 283 -21.64 -18.05 35.09
CA GLU A 283 -22.66 -17.23 35.77
C GLU A 283 -22.08 -16.15 36.72
N GLU A 284 -20.76 -16.17 36.92
CA GLU A 284 -20.06 -15.22 37.80
C GLU A 284 -19.87 -13.84 37.17
N ARG A 285 -19.89 -12.80 38.01
CA ARG A 285 -19.66 -11.41 37.60
C ARG A 285 -18.21 -10.99 37.84
N LEU A 286 -17.63 -10.32 36.86
CA LEU A 286 -16.31 -9.69 37.00
C LEU A 286 -16.37 -8.47 37.93
N PRO A 287 -15.24 -7.95 38.45
CA PRO A 287 -15.19 -6.75 39.29
C PRO A 287 -15.84 -5.51 38.66
N CYS A 288 -15.81 -5.40 37.32
CA CYS A 288 -16.51 -4.38 36.55
C CYS A 288 -18.04 -4.59 36.43
N ARG A 289 -18.60 -5.57 37.16
CA ARG A 289 -20.03 -5.98 37.22
C ARG A 289 -20.62 -6.58 35.94
N HIS A 290 -19.83 -6.66 34.85
CA HIS A 290 -20.18 -7.41 33.64
C HIS A 290 -20.08 -8.93 33.87
N MET A 291 -20.87 -9.71 33.12
CA MET A 291 -20.83 -11.17 33.21
C MET A 291 -19.51 -11.73 32.64
N CYS A 292 -19.01 -12.79 33.26
CA CYS A 292 -17.85 -13.52 32.75
C CYS A 292 -18.12 -14.02 31.32
N GLN A 293 -17.13 -13.86 30.44
CA GLN A 293 -17.21 -14.26 29.03
C GLN A 293 -16.67 -15.68 28.78
N SER A 294 -16.05 -16.30 29.79
CA SER A 294 -15.56 -17.70 29.72
C SER A 294 -16.69 -18.72 29.83
N LEU A 295 -16.40 -19.94 29.39
CA LEU A 295 -17.29 -21.09 29.57
C LEU A 295 -17.18 -21.67 30.98
N CYS A 296 -18.22 -22.39 31.40
CA CYS A 296 -18.29 -23.10 32.66
C CYS A 296 -17.15 -24.15 32.75
N GLY A 297 -16.35 -24.08 33.82
CA GLY A 297 -15.21 -24.97 34.06
C GLY A 297 -13.87 -24.49 33.49
N GLU A 298 -13.85 -23.36 32.77
CA GLU A 298 -12.61 -22.68 32.36
C GLU A 298 -12.20 -21.60 33.38
N ARG A 299 -10.93 -21.17 33.34
CA ARG A 299 -10.48 -20.03 34.14
C ARG A 299 -11.24 -18.76 33.70
N HIS A 300 -11.67 -17.96 34.67
CA HIS A 300 -12.38 -16.70 34.41
C HIS A 300 -11.53 -15.74 33.56
N THR A 301 -12.19 -14.96 32.70
CA THR A 301 -11.53 -13.90 31.92
C THR A 301 -10.96 -12.83 32.84
N GLU A 302 -9.64 -12.59 32.77
CA GLU A 302 -8.97 -11.51 33.53
C GLU A 302 -9.39 -10.11 33.08
N TYR A 303 -9.71 -9.94 31.79
CA TYR A 303 -10.07 -8.65 31.19
C TYR A 303 -11.47 -8.68 30.59
N CYS A 304 -12.29 -7.68 30.93
CA CYS A 304 -13.65 -7.58 30.42
C CYS A 304 -13.70 -6.98 29.02
N GLN A 305 -14.08 -7.76 28.02
CA GLN A 305 -14.22 -7.29 26.63
C GLN A 305 -15.60 -6.68 26.33
N HIS A 306 -16.38 -6.30 27.36
CA HIS A 306 -17.69 -5.70 27.14
C HIS A 306 -17.53 -4.28 26.54
N PRO A 307 -18.23 -3.94 25.44
CA PRO A 307 -18.16 -2.60 24.89
C PRO A 307 -18.88 -1.61 25.82
N VAL A 308 -18.22 -0.52 26.16
CA VAL A 308 -18.75 0.60 26.96
C VAL A 308 -18.68 1.90 26.16
N ARG A 309 -19.67 2.78 26.33
CA ARG A 309 -19.71 4.08 25.64
C ARG A 309 -18.88 5.09 26.42
N ARG A 310 -17.78 5.58 25.83
CA ARG A 310 -16.94 6.65 26.41
C ARG A 310 -17.07 7.94 25.60
N LYS A 311 -17.21 9.07 26.29
CA LYS A 311 -17.18 10.42 25.71
C LYS A 311 -15.77 11.00 25.88
N PHE A 312 -15.13 11.35 24.77
CA PHE A 312 -13.76 11.88 24.75
C PHE A 312 -13.72 13.41 24.82
N LYS A 313 -12.57 14.00 25.17
CA LYS A 313 -12.32 15.47 25.21
C LYS A 313 -12.64 16.18 23.89
N CYS A 314 -12.53 15.51 22.74
CA CYS A 314 -13.00 16.03 21.44
C CYS A 314 -14.52 16.14 21.29
N GLY A 315 -15.32 15.66 22.24
CA GLY A 315 -16.79 15.61 22.16
C GLY A 315 -17.35 14.36 21.47
N HIS A 316 -16.50 13.51 20.91
CA HIS A 316 -16.92 12.26 20.28
C HIS A 316 -17.29 11.18 21.30
N VAL A 317 -18.32 10.39 20.97
CA VAL A 317 -18.70 9.19 21.74
C VAL A 317 -18.32 7.96 20.93
N VAL A 318 -17.50 7.09 21.50
CA VAL A 318 -17.00 5.85 20.85
C VAL A 318 -17.19 4.67 21.81
N ASN A 319 -17.49 3.50 21.24
CA ASN A 319 -17.53 2.24 21.98
C ASN A 319 -16.10 1.73 22.15
N VAL A 320 -15.67 1.56 23.40
CA VAL A 320 -14.35 1.03 23.78
C VAL A 320 -14.54 -0.21 24.64
N LEU A 321 -13.56 -1.09 24.71
CA LEU A 321 -13.64 -2.27 25.57
C LEU A 321 -13.51 -1.84 27.04
N CYS A 322 -14.27 -2.46 27.94
CA CYS A 322 -14.32 -2.08 29.35
C CYS A 322 -12.93 -2.09 30.02
N PHE A 323 -12.06 -3.04 29.67
CA PHE A 323 -10.70 -3.10 30.22
C PHE A 323 -9.75 -2.03 29.65
N GLU A 324 -10.05 -1.48 28.47
CA GLU A 324 -9.28 -0.41 27.82
C GLU A 324 -9.94 0.96 28.02
N ALA A 325 -11.01 1.03 28.81
CA ALA A 325 -11.83 2.22 28.88
C ALA A 325 -10.98 3.44 29.25
N ASP A 326 -10.04 3.29 30.19
CA ASP A 326 -9.20 4.39 30.70
C ASP A 326 -8.01 4.74 29.83
N SER A 327 -7.49 3.80 29.03
CA SER A 327 -6.35 4.01 28.12
C SER A 327 -6.75 4.27 26.67
N ALA A 328 -8.02 4.14 26.33
CA ALA A 328 -8.51 4.34 24.97
C ALA A 328 -8.31 5.78 24.49
N ILE A 329 -8.09 5.93 23.17
CA ILE A 329 -8.05 7.21 22.47
C ILE A 329 -9.19 7.29 21.44
N CYS A 330 -9.57 8.50 21.02
CA CYS A 330 -10.67 8.68 20.08
C CYS A 330 -10.32 8.19 18.66
N THR A 331 -11.08 7.23 18.12
CA THR A 331 -10.85 6.65 16.79
C THR A 331 -11.59 7.33 15.64
N LYS A 332 -12.37 8.39 15.91
CA LYS A 332 -13.08 9.15 14.85
C LYS A 332 -12.08 9.85 13.92
N PRO A 333 -12.37 10.00 12.61
CA PRO A 333 -11.46 10.65 11.67
C PRO A 333 -11.28 12.14 11.97
N CYS A 334 -10.06 12.67 11.84
CA CYS A 334 -9.73 14.07 12.11
C CYS A 334 -10.34 15.04 11.08
N LYS A 335 -10.26 14.71 9.78
CA LYS A 335 -10.86 15.47 8.65
C LYS A 335 -10.40 16.94 8.47
N GLN A 336 -9.47 17.45 9.27
CA GLN A 336 -8.93 18.80 9.15
C GLN A 336 -8.00 18.94 7.93
N ASN A 337 -7.95 20.11 7.29
CA ASN A 337 -7.00 20.39 6.22
C ASN A 337 -5.61 20.69 6.79
N LEU A 338 -4.59 20.04 6.24
CA LEU A 338 -3.18 20.24 6.55
C LEU A 338 -2.62 21.46 5.80
N SER A 339 -1.43 21.93 6.16
CA SER A 339 -0.74 23.04 5.46
C SER A 339 -0.48 22.74 3.99
N CYS A 340 -0.36 21.46 3.62
CA CYS A 340 -0.26 20.99 2.24
C CYS A 340 -1.61 20.94 1.50
N LEU A 341 -2.68 21.52 2.07
CA LEU A 341 -4.05 21.57 1.53
C LEU A 341 -4.73 20.19 1.37
N HIS A 342 -4.13 19.14 1.91
CA HIS A 342 -4.72 17.80 1.95
C HIS A 342 -5.47 17.55 3.25
N GLN A 343 -6.53 16.74 3.17
CA GLN A 343 -7.28 16.34 4.35
C GLN A 343 -6.49 15.33 5.21
N CYS A 344 -6.43 15.57 6.52
CA CYS A 344 -5.81 14.69 7.49
C CYS A 344 -6.50 13.32 7.51
N LYS A 345 -5.71 12.26 7.25
CA LYS A 345 -6.14 10.85 7.29
C LYS A 345 -5.96 10.18 8.65
N GLY A 346 -5.52 10.94 9.66
CA GLY A 346 -5.39 10.45 11.05
C GLY A 346 -6.72 10.40 11.79
N THR A 347 -6.69 9.80 12.97
CA THR A 347 -7.81 9.86 13.92
C THR A 347 -7.71 11.08 14.83
N CYS A 348 -8.83 11.45 15.43
CA CYS A 348 -8.96 12.56 16.36
C CYS A 348 -8.07 12.34 17.60
N GLY A 349 -7.96 11.11 18.09
CA GLY A 349 -7.06 10.72 19.18
C GLY A 349 -5.59 10.83 18.80
N GLU A 350 -5.18 10.29 17.64
CA GLU A 350 -3.80 10.43 17.14
C GLU A 350 -3.42 11.90 16.90
N CYS A 351 -4.39 12.73 16.52
CA CYS A 351 -4.15 14.15 16.27
C CYS A 351 -4.26 15.02 17.54
N LEU A 352 -4.42 14.43 18.73
CA LEU A 352 -4.75 15.12 19.99
C LEU A 352 -5.84 16.19 19.81
N ASN A 353 -6.96 15.78 19.22
CA ASN A 353 -8.11 16.61 18.81
C ASN A 353 -7.73 17.81 17.89
N GLY A 354 -6.75 17.61 17.03
CA GLY A 354 -6.30 18.58 16.04
C GLY A 354 -5.17 19.49 16.51
N ARG A 355 -4.58 19.23 17.69
CA ARG A 355 -3.40 19.95 18.19
C ARG A 355 -2.12 19.50 17.49
N LEU A 356 -1.97 18.19 17.27
CA LEU A 356 -0.76 17.57 16.70
C LEU A 356 -1.11 16.71 15.50
N HIS A 357 -1.17 17.27 14.30
CA HIS A 357 -1.55 16.47 13.13
C HIS A 357 -0.46 15.44 12.78
N VAL A 358 -0.90 14.26 12.37
CA VAL A 358 0.00 13.28 11.74
C VAL A 358 0.40 13.76 10.35
N GLY A 359 1.64 13.48 9.94
CA GLY A 359 2.13 13.77 8.58
C GLY A 359 1.16 13.29 7.48
N CYS A 360 1.06 14.08 6.41
CA CYS A 360 0.11 13.83 5.34
C CYS A 360 0.41 12.49 4.66
N LYS A 361 -0.56 11.55 4.68
CA LYS A 361 -0.46 10.22 4.06
C LYS A 361 -0.96 10.16 2.60
N LYS A 362 -1.05 11.29 1.90
CA LYS A 362 -1.37 11.32 0.45
C LYS A 362 -0.06 11.20 -0.34
N ARG A 363 -0.03 10.42 -1.42
CA ARG A 363 1.16 10.31 -2.28
C ARG A 363 1.56 11.66 -2.85
N CYS A 364 2.87 11.92 -2.92
CA CYS A 364 3.42 13.11 -3.55
C CYS A 364 3.49 12.89 -5.07
N GLU A 365 2.87 13.79 -5.83
CA GLU A 365 2.88 13.75 -7.30
C GLU A 365 3.89 14.73 -7.91
N ARG A 366 4.70 15.40 -7.06
CA ARG A 366 5.68 16.39 -7.52
C ARG A 366 6.86 15.70 -8.22
N PRO A 367 7.30 16.19 -9.40
CA PRO A 367 8.54 15.75 -10.00
C PRO A 367 9.72 16.26 -9.17
N LEU A 368 10.66 15.36 -8.86
CA LEU A 368 11.94 15.69 -8.25
C LEU A 368 12.83 16.43 -9.25
N ILE A 369 13.90 17.08 -8.78
CA ILE A 369 14.91 17.75 -9.63
C ILE A 369 15.52 16.85 -10.71
N CYS A 370 15.48 15.53 -10.51
CA CYS A 370 15.97 14.55 -11.47
C CYS A 370 14.94 14.15 -12.55
N GLY A 371 13.70 14.67 -12.46
CA GLY A 371 12.57 14.36 -13.34
C GLY A 371 11.72 13.16 -12.89
N HIS A 372 12.15 12.40 -11.88
CA HIS A 372 11.35 11.29 -11.34
C HIS A 372 10.22 11.80 -10.44
N ILE A 373 9.06 11.16 -10.49
CA ILE A 373 7.95 11.44 -9.55
C ILE A 373 8.37 10.97 -8.14
N CYS A 374 8.12 11.80 -7.13
CA CYS A 374 8.39 11.47 -5.74
C CYS A 374 7.71 10.14 -5.33
N PRO A 375 8.44 9.17 -4.76
CA PRO A 375 7.85 7.90 -4.33
C PRO A 375 7.13 7.99 -2.97
N ASP A 376 7.35 9.08 -2.22
CA ASP A 376 6.91 9.23 -0.83
C ASP A 376 5.58 9.98 -0.72
N ASN A 377 5.08 10.14 0.51
CA ASN A 377 3.90 10.92 0.79
C ASN A 377 4.16 12.43 0.68
N CYS A 378 3.08 13.22 0.76
CA CYS A 378 3.08 14.67 0.61
C CYS A 378 3.74 15.32 1.83
N SER A 379 5.04 15.49 1.72
CA SER A 379 5.93 16.02 2.73
C SER A 379 7.22 16.49 2.05
N LYS A 380 8.31 16.70 2.80
CA LYS A 380 9.61 17.03 2.22
C LYS A 380 10.07 15.87 1.33
N CYS A 381 10.14 16.10 0.02
CA CYS A 381 10.51 15.08 -0.95
C CYS A 381 11.92 14.56 -0.68
N PRO A 382 12.11 13.26 -0.43
CA PRO A 382 13.45 12.71 -0.20
C PRO A 382 14.27 12.66 -1.50
N PRO A 383 15.60 12.47 -1.40
CA PRO A 383 16.44 12.18 -2.55
C PRO A 383 15.93 10.97 -3.33
N CYS A 384 16.11 10.99 -4.65
CA CYS A 384 15.60 9.93 -5.50
C CYS A 384 16.37 8.62 -5.32
N GLN A 385 15.67 7.50 -5.07
CA GLN A 385 16.30 6.18 -4.90
C GLN A 385 16.32 5.32 -6.17
N ARG A 386 15.79 5.84 -7.30
CA ARG A 386 15.81 5.11 -8.58
C ARG A 386 17.23 5.07 -9.15
N GLU A 387 17.47 4.16 -10.09
CA GLU A 387 18.73 4.12 -10.84
C GLU A 387 19.00 5.46 -11.55
N CYS A 388 20.26 5.90 -11.54
CA CYS A 388 20.65 7.12 -12.22
C CYS A 388 20.68 6.93 -13.74
N ASN A 389 19.82 7.67 -14.45
CA ASN A 389 19.75 7.64 -15.91
C ASN A 389 20.85 8.47 -16.61
N ASN A 390 21.80 9.04 -15.86
CA ASN A 390 22.93 9.75 -16.45
C ASN A 390 23.87 8.77 -17.16
N ARG A 391 24.20 9.06 -18.42
CA ARG A 391 25.10 8.26 -19.23
C ARG A 391 25.82 9.12 -20.25
N CYS A 392 27.02 8.71 -20.63
CA CYS A 392 27.75 9.26 -21.75
C CYS A 392 27.92 8.17 -22.83
N VAL A 393 28.72 8.46 -23.85
CA VAL A 393 29.09 7.48 -24.90
C VAL A 393 30.00 6.36 -24.37
N HIS A 394 30.70 6.57 -23.25
CA HIS A 394 31.62 5.60 -22.66
C HIS A 394 30.95 4.67 -21.66
N SER A 395 30.10 5.21 -20.77
CA SER A 395 29.52 4.44 -19.67
C SER A 395 28.21 5.04 -19.14
N ARG A 396 27.53 4.28 -18.29
CA ARG A 396 26.33 4.69 -17.54
C ARG A 396 26.68 4.86 -16.07
N CYS A 397 26.00 5.78 -15.39
CA CYS A 397 26.16 5.98 -13.95
C CYS A 397 25.64 4.75 -13.19
N THR A 398 26.39 4.27 -12.20
CA THR A 398 26.03 3.12 -11.35
C THR A 398 25.44 3.54 -9.99
N GLN A 399 25.41 4.83 -9.70
CA GLN A 399 24.87 5.36 -8.45
C GLN A 399 23.34 5.47 -8.51
N THR A 400 22.71 5.60 -7.35
CA THR A 400 21.30 5.99 -7.29
C THR A 400 21.14 7.45 -7.72
N CYS A 401 19.95 7.80 -8.21
CA CYS A 401 19.70 9.11 -8.81
C CYS A 401 19.83 10.27 -7.82
N GLY A 402 19.63 10.03 -6.52
CA GLY A 402 19.77 10.98 -5.43
C GLY A 402 21.21 11.17 -4.96
N GLU A 403 22.11 10.24 -5.29
CA GLU A 403 23.54 10.34 -5.00
C GLU A 403 24.27 11.23 -6.03
N LEU A 404 25.48 11.65 -5.67
CA LEU A 404 26.35 12.39 -6.58
C LEU A 404 26.84 11.49 -7.71
N CYS A 405 26.72 11.95 -8.95
CA CYS A 405 27.16 11.18 -10.10
C CYS A 405 28.69 11.13 -10.16
N VAL A 406 29.24 9.92 -10.38
CA VAL A 406 30.66 9.76 -10.69
C VAL A 406 30.96 10.35 -12.08
N GLN A 407 31.93 11.25 -12.16
CA GLN A 407 32.31 11.93 -13.39
C GLN A 407 33.12 11.03 -14.33
N CYS A 408 32.81 11.04 -15.63
CA CYS A 408 33.54 10.29 -16.65
C CYS A 408 34.83 11.02 -17.06
N VAL A 409 35.99 10.42 -16.77
CA VAL A 409 37.33 11.01 -17.01
C VAL A 409 37.93 10.66 -18.37
N GLU A 410 37.25 9.83 -19.16
CA GLU A 410 37.66 9.47 -20.53
C GLU A 410 37.73 10.69 -21.46
N LYS A 411 38.50 10.60 -22.54
CA LYS A 411 38.58 11.65 -23.57
C LYS A 411 37.22 11.86 -24.23
N CYS A 412 36.79 13.10 -24.45
CA CYS A 412 35.50 13.38 -25.08
C CYS A 412 35.45 12.84 -26.53
N ALA A 413 34.42 12.06 -26.87
CA ALA A 413 34.25 11.51 -28.21
C ALA A 413 33.70 12.52 -29.24
N TRP A 414 33.46 13.78 -28.87
CA TRP A 414 32.89 14.77 -29.79
C TRP A 414 33.95 15.24 -30.80
N SER A 415 34.06 14.51 -31.90
CA SER A 415 34.96 14.79 -33.02
C SER A 415 34.20 14.73 -34.35
N CYS A 416 34.59 15.58 -35.29
CA CYS A 416 34.19 15.48 -36.69
C CYS A 416 35.39 15.85 -37.56
N LYS A 417 35.23 15.78 -38.89
CA LYS A 417 36.31 16.14 -39.83
C LYS A 417 36.82 17.58 -39.70
N HIS A 418 36.07 18.46 -39.03
CA HIS A 418 36.37 19.89 -38.91
C HIS A 418 36.88 20.30 -37.52
N TYR A 419 36.46 19.61 -36.45
CA TYR A 419 36.79 19.99 -35.07
C TYR A 419 36.88 18.73 -34.19
N THR A 420 37.76 18.77 -33.18
CA THR A 420 37.95 17.69 -32.20
C THR A 420 38.03 18.28 -30.80
N CYS A 421 37.25 17.74 -29.86
CA CYS A 421 37.27 18.16 -28.46
C CYS A 421 38.54 17.65 -27.74
N SER A 422 39.22 18.51 -26.97
CA SER A 422 40.42 18.13 -26.20
C SER A 422 40.13 17.79 -24.72
N LYS A 423 38.92 18.11 -24.26
CA LYS A 423 38.50 18.02 -22.86
C LYS A 423 38.09 16.60 -22.42
N ARG A 424 38.03 16.39 -21.10
CA ARG A 424 37.47 15.16 -20.50
C ARG A 424 35.96 15.12 -20.70
N CYS A 425 35.39 13.92 -20.70
CA CYS A 425 33.97 13.73 -21.02
C CYS A 425 33.02 14.52 -20.10
N PHE A 426 33.33 14.66 -18.82
CA PHE A 426 32.51 15.45 -17.87
C PHE A 426 32.65 16.98 -18.02
N GLU A 427 33.73 17.46 -18.62
CA GLU A 427 34.00 18.89 -18.77
C GLU A 427 33.19 19.48 -19.93
N PRO A 428 32.77 20.75 -19.85
CA PRO A 428 32.26 21.47 -21.01
C PRO A 428 33.27 21.40 -22.16
N CYS A 429 32.80 21.00 -23.34
CA CYS A 429 33.61 20.87 -24.53
C CYS A 429 34.08 22.23 -25.04
N ASP A 430 35.29 22.26 -25.59
CA ASP A 430 36.01 23.46 -26.06
C ASP A 430 35.82 23.75 -27.56
N ARG A 431 35.01 22.96 -28.26
CA ARG A 431 34.72 23.11 -29.70
C ARG A 431 33.30 23.61 -29.97
N PRO A 432 33.07 24.32 -31.09
CA PRO A 432 31.73 24.77 -31.49
C PRO A 432 30.90 23.66 -32.17
N ARG A 433 29.58 23.91 -32.28
CA ARG A 433 28.64 23.08 -33.06
C ARG A 433 29.05 23.08 -34.54
N CYS A 434 28.97 21.91 -35.20
CA CYS A 434 29.26 21.80 -36.63
C CYS A 434 27.96 21.89 -37.43
N ASN A 435 27.85 22.89 -38.32
CA ASN A 435 26.69 23.10 -39.19
C ASN A 435 26.93 22.68 -40.65
N ARG A 436 28.02 21.96 -40.92
CA ARG A 436 28.35 21.45 -42.26
C ARG A 436 27.40 20.28 -42.61
N PRO A 437 26.82 20.22 -43.81
CA PRO A 437 25.97 19.10 -44.23
C PRO A 437 26.69 17.74 -44.18
N CYS A 438 25.95 16.69 -43.87
CA CYS A 438 26.46 15.32 -43.95
C CYS A 438 26.68 14.91 -45.42
N ARG A 439 27.79 14.22 -45.70
CA ARG A 439 28.13 13.72 -47.05
C ARG A 439 27.84 12.23 -47.25
N MET A 440 27.12 11.60 -46.30
CA MET A 440 26.77 10.19 -46.39
C MET A 440 25.45 10.00 -47.14
N GLN A 441 25.29 8.82 -47.74
CA GLN A 441 24.03 8.39 -48.36
C GLN A 441 23.25 7.52 -47.38
N LEU A 442 21.93 7.67 -47.36
CA LEU A 442 21.02 6.85 -46.55
C LEU A 442 20.82 5.47 -47.19
N LYS A 443 20.18 4.54 -46.47
CA LYS A 443 19.86 3.18 -46.98
C LYS A 443 19.01 3.20 -48.26
N CYS A 444 18.21 4.25 -48.44
CA CYS A 444 17.42 4.52 -49.63
C CYS A 444 18.21 5.22 -50.77
N THR A 445 19.55 5.19 -50.71
CA THR A 445 20.52 5.78 -51.65
C THR A 445 20.46 7.30 -51.84
N HIS A 446 19.48 7.98 -51.25
CA HIS A 446 19.37 9.44 -51.25
C HIS A 446 20.39 10.13 -50.31
N PRO A 447 20.73 11.41 -50.58
CA PRO A 447 21.60 12.21 -49.71
C PRO A 447 21.05 12.36 -48.29
N CYS A 448 21.94 12.32 -47.30
CA CYS A 448 21.56 12.55 -45.90
C CYS A 448 21.19 14.03 -45.66
N ILE A 449 20.07 14.24 -44.98
CA ILE A 449 19.57 15.58 -44.56
C ILE A 449 20.15 16.05 -43.21
N GLY A 450 21.04 15.26 -42.62
CA GLY A 450 21.66 15.53 -41.33
C GLY A 450 22.95 16.36 -41.42
N LEU A 451 23.59 16.53 -40.26
CA LEU A 451 24.82 17.31 -40.10
C LEU A 451 26.06 16.43 -39.95
N CYS A 452 27.22 17.01 -40.25
CA CYS A 452 28.52 16.34 -40.14
C CYS A 452 28.88 16.07 -38.67
N GLY A 453 29.11 14.79 -38.34
CA GLY A 453 29.53 14.35 -37.01
C GLY A 453 28.37 13.99 -36.07
N GLU A 454 27.12 14.15 -36.52
CA GLU A 454 25.92 13.73 -35.80
C GLU A 454 25.37 12.40 -36.37
N PRO A 455 24.60 11.63 -35.59
CA PRO A 455 23.86 10.49 -36.11
C PRO A 455 23.00 10.89 -37.32
N CYS A 456 23.15 10.17 -38.43
CA CYS A 456 22.37 10.44 -39.64
C CYS A 456 20.88 10.14 -39.37
N PRO A 457 19.96 11.09 -39.63
CA PRO A 457 18.53 10.86 -39.47
C PRO A 457 18.07 9.65 -40.27
N LYS A 458 17.27 8.78 -39.67
CA LYS A 458 16.77 7.56 -40.33
C LYS A 458 15.76 7.85 -41.44
N LYS A 459 15.10 9.01 -41.39
CA LYS A 459 14.09 9.43 -42.38
C LYS A 459 14.75 10.22 -43.51
N CYS A 460 14.26 10.00 -44.72
CA CYS A 460 14.73 10.70 -45.92
C CYS A 460 13.70 11.73 -46.39
N ARG A 461 14.14 12.92 -46.79
CA ARG A 461 13.27 13.97 -47.34
C ARG A 461 12.53 13.56 -48.62
N ILE A 462 13.05 12.60 -49.38
CA ILE A 462 12.43 12.10 -50.62
C ILE A 462 11.46 10.95 -50.29
N CYS A 463 11.88 9.96 -49.50
CA CYS A 463 11.04 8.79 -49.19
C CYS A 463 9.98 9.05 -48.10
N ASN A 464 10.19 10.05 -47.23
CA ASN A 464 9.37 10.35 -46.06
C ASN A 464 9.03 11.85 -46.02
N ARG A 465 8.71 12.46 -47.17
CA ARG A 465 8.51 13.90 -47.32
C ARG A 465 7.51 14.43 -46.29
N ASP A 466 6.32 13.83 -46.23
CA ASP A 466 5.20 14.28 -45.37
C ASP A 466 5.55 14.28 -43.87
N GLU A 467 6.41 13.35 -43.42
CA GLU A 467 6.80 13.24 -42.00
C GLU A 467 7.97 14.16 -41.61
N VAL A 468 8.72 14.67 -42.58
CA VAL A 468 9.91 15.53 -42.38
C VAL A 468 9.57 17.00 -42.63
N THR A 469 8.55 17.27 -43.45
CA THR A 469 8.01 18.62 -43.70
C THR A 469 6.86 18.98 -42.75
N GLU A 470 6.55 18.13 -41.77
CA GLU A 470 5.59 18.46 -40.71
C GLU A 470 6.13 19.65 -39.90
N ILE A 471 5.48 20.80 -40.06
CA ILE A 471 5.93 22.07 -39.47
C ILE A 471 5.83 21.98 -37.95
N PHE A 472 6.97 22.10 -37.25
CA PHE A 472 7.03 22.10 -35.79
C PHE A 472 7.60 23.43 -35.25
N PHE A 473 8.61 23.99 -35.91
CA PHE A 473 9.26 25.26 -35.58
C PHE A 473 9.12 26.34 -36.67
N GLY A 474 8.61 26.01 -37.87
CA GLY A 474 8.22 26.98 -38.90
C GLY A 474 9.16 27.09 -40.10
N THR A 475 10.24 26.31 -40.16
CA THR A 475 11.30 26.37 -41.19
C THR A 475 11.60 25.01 -41.82
N GLU A 476 10.80 23.98 -41.52
CA GLU A 476 11.03 22.59 -41.94
C GLU A 476 10.86 22.34 -43.45
N ASP A 477 10.12 23.20 -44.14
CA ASP A 477 9.75 23.11 -45.56
C ASP A 477 10.79 23.72 -46.51
N GLU A 478 11.78 24.45 -46.00
CA GLU A 478 12.87 25.02 -46.79
C GLU A 478 13.75 23.92 -47.42
N ASP A 479 14.12 24.09 -48.70
CA ASP A 479 14.84 23.09 -49.51
C ASP A 479 16.25 22.76 -48.98
N ASP A 480 16.87 23.66 -48.20
CA ASP A 480 18.17 23.47 -47.57
C ASP A 480 18.10 23.20 -46.06
N ALA A 481 16.90 23.08 -45.47
CA ALA A 481 16.76 22.75 -44.06
C ALA A 481 17.49 21.45 -43.69
N ARG A 482 18.02 21.43 -42.47
CA ARG A 482 18.81 20.32 -41.94
C ARG A 482 18.20 19.83 -40.65
N PHE A 483 18.40 18.53 -40.37
CA PHE A 483 17.71 17.87 -39.28
C PHE A 483 18.67 17.14 -38.33
N VAL A 484 18.31 17.11 -37.05
CA VAL A 484 19.00 16.37 -36.00
C VAL A 484 18.04 15.38 -35.38
N GLU A 485 18.47 14.12 -35.26
CA GLU A 485 17.74 13.06 -34.56
C GLU A 485 18.20 13.00 -33.10
N LEU A 486 17.27 13.17 -32.15
CA LEU A 486 17.56 13.02 -30.72
C LEU A 486 17.69 11.54 -30.36
N GLU A 487 18.89 11.10 -29.98
CA GLU A 487 19.18 9.69 -29.70
C GLU A 487 18.33 9.06 -28.58
N ASP A 488 17.89 9.86 -27.60
CA ASP A 488 17.11 9.38 -26.45
C ASP A 488 15.63 9.10 -26.78
N CYS A 489 15.08 9.69 -27.85
CA CYS A 489 13.66 9.52 -28.21
C CYS A 489 13.40 9.25 -29.71
N GLY A 490 14.40 9.34 -30.57
CA GLY A 490 14.30 9.12 -32.02
C GLY A 490 13.54 10.22 -32.79
N HIS A 491 13.12 11.30 -32.13
CA HIS A 491 12.46 12.41 -32.80
C HIS A 491 13.47 13.23 -33.61
N ILE A 492 13.02 13.68 -34.77
CA ILE A 492 13.80 14.45 -35.73
C ILE A 492 13.24 15.88 -35.71
N PHE A 493 14.12 16.86 -35.57
CA PHE A 493 13.77 18.27 -35.60
C PHE A 493 14.69 19.03 -36.54
N GLU A 494 14.21 20.16 -37.05
CA GLU A 494 15.02 21.13 -37.77
C GLU A 494 16.05 21.76 -36.83
N VAL A 495 17.25 22.00 -37.35
CA VAL A 495 18.43 22.44 -36.59
C VAL A 495 18.26 23.83 -35.97
N THR A 496 17.82 24.82 -36.74
CA THR A 496 17.70 26.21 -36.27
C THR A 496 16.65 26.35 -35.18
N GLY A 497 15.49 25.70 -35.34
CA GLY A 497 14.42 25.68 -34.35
C GLY A 497 14.83 24.97 -33.06
N LEU A 498 15.52 23.82 -33.17
CA LEU A 498 15.98 23.08 -32.00
C LEU A 498 17.16 23.77 -31.28
N ASP A 499 18.09 24.38 -32.01
CA ASP A 499 19.17 25.19 -31.44
C ASP A 499 18.58 26.35 -30.61
N HIS A 500 17.63 27.11 -31.17
CA HIS A 500 16.97 28.22 -30.49
C HIS A 500 16.20 27.76 -29.24
N TYR A 501 15.49 26.63 -29.32
CA TYR A 501 14.79 26.06 -28.17
C TYR A 501 15.75 25.68 -27.03
N ILE A 502 16.88 25.03 -27.34
CA ILE A 502 17.84 24.58 -26.32
C ILE A 502 18.61 25.76 -25.72
N ASP A 503 19.02 26.74 -26.52
CA ASP A 503 19.80 27.89 -26.06
C ASP A 503 19.01 28.83 -25.15
N ASN A 504 17.68 28.84 -25.30
CA ASN A 504 16.73 29.58 -24.47
C ASN A 504 16.02 28.71 -23.42
N PHE A 505 16.32 27.41 -23.34
CA PHE A 505 15.69 26.51 -22.39
C PHE A 505 16.01 26.93 -20.95
N GLY A 506 14.98 27.33 -20.20
CA GLY A 506 15.12 27.78 -18.81
C GLY A 506 15.50 29.26 -18.63
N LYS A 507 15.52 30.07 -19.70
CA LYS A 507 15.69 31.53 -19.64
C LYS A 507 14.34 32.23 -19.88
N GLY A 508 13.49 32.29 -18.87
CA GLY A 508 12.28 33.12 -18.86
C GLY A 508 12.43 34.29 -17.90
N ASP A 509 11.75 35.41 -18.19
CA ASP A 509 11.55 36.49 -17.22
C ASP A 509 10.58 36.02 -16.12
N GLN A 510 10.91 36.35 -14.86
CA GLN A 510 10.21 36.09 -13.58
C GLN A 510 10.78 34.94 -12.72
N ASP A 511 10.79 35.19 -11.41
CA ASP A 511 11.48 34.57 -10.26
C ASP A 511 11.48 33.04 -10.07
N ASP A 512 11.10 32.23 -11.06
CA ASP A 512 11.09 30.76 -11.00
C ASP A 512 11.99 30.14 -12.09
N ALA A 513 13.28 30.49 -12.10
CA ALA A 513 14.30 29.76 -12.86
C ALA A 513 14.56 28.39 -12.20
N ALA A 514 13.56 27.50 -12.23
CA ALA A 514 13.68 26.14 -11.72
C ALA A 514 14.69 25.37 -12.58
N ILE A 515 15.79 24.93 -11.96
CA ILE A 515 16.81 24.07 -12.62
C ILE A 515 16.11 22.81 -13.15
N LYS A 516 15.91 22.74 -14.47
CA LYS A 516 15.19 21.66 -15.14
C LYS A 516 16.07 21.02 -16.20
N LEU A 517 16.03 19.70 -16.28
CA LEU A 517 16.69 18.94 -17.34
C LEU A 517 16.05 19.24 -18.69
N ILE A 518 16.90 19.38 -19.72
CA ILE A 518 16.46 19.67 -21.09
C ILE A 518 15.56 18.55 -21.59
N GLU A 519 14.39 18.91 -22.12
CA GLU A 519 13.34 17.98 -22.55
C GLU A 519 13.13 18.06 -24.05
N CYS A 520 12.79 16.93 -24.66
CA CYS A 520 12.32 16.90 -26.05
C CYS A 520 11.04 17.76 -26.20
N PRO A 521 10.98 18.70 -27.15
CA PRO A 521 9.82 19.55 -27.38
C PRO A 521 8.51 18.77 -27.58
N ARG A 522 8.59 17.64 -28.30
CA ARG A 522 7.44 16.82 -28.73
C ARG A 522 6.96 15.82 -27.68
N CYS A 523 7.88 15.06 -27.07
CA CYS A 523 7.52 13.95 -26.16
C CYS A 523 7.94 14.15 -24.71
N LYS A 524 8.57 15.28 -24.38
CA LYS A 524 9.09 15.62 -23.04
C LYS A 524 10.12 14.63 -22.48
N THR A 525 10.60 13.68 -23.29
CA THR A 525 11.72 12.79 -22.93
C THR A 525 12.98 13.62 -22.66
N LEU A 526 13.61 13.36 -21.52
CA LEU A 526 14.81 14.07 -21.08
C LEU A 526 15.99 13.79 -22.02
N ILE A 527 16.65 14.85 -22.50
CA ILE A 527 17.83 14.78 -23.35
C ILE A 527 19.05 14.60 -22.45
N ARG A 528 19.65 13.41 -22.49
CA ARG A 528 20.83 13.05 -21.68
C ARG A 528 22.05 12.81 -22.55
N ARG A 529 21.85 12.28 -23.77
CA ARG A 529 22.92 11.94 -24.71
C ARG A 529 22.68 12.64 -26.04
N ASN A 530 23.46 13.68 -26.26
CA ASN A 530 23.57 14.35 -27.56
C ASN A 530 24.92 15.06 -27.64
N LEU A 531 25.67 14.85 -28.72
CA LEU A 531 27.01 15.43 -28.87
C LEU A 531 26.93 16.93 -29.18
N ARG A 532 26.01 17.35 -30.05
CA ARG A 532 25.77 18.76 -30.41
C ARG A 532 25.39 19.64 -29.21
N TYR A 533 24.46 19.18 -28.39
CA TYR A 533 23.93 19.88 -27.21
C TYR A 533 24.62 19.44 -25.91
N GLY A 534 25.78 18.80 -26.02
CA GLY A 534 26.49 18.22 -24.88
C GLY A 534 26.93 19.25 -23.85
N ASN A 535 27.18 20.50 -24.25
CA ASN A 535 27.58 21.57 -23.33
C ASN A 535 26.42 22.02 -22.44
N GLU A 536 25.25 22.20 -23.02
CA GLU A 536 24.03 22.62 -22.32
C GLU A 536 23.57 21.50 -21.38
N VAL A 537 23.56 20.25 -21.86
CA VAL A 537 23.25 19.08 -21.02
C VAL A 537 24.23 18.96 -19.85
N LYS A 538 25.55 19.12 -20.08
CA LYS A 538 26.55 19.06 -19.00
C LYS A 538 26.37 20.18 -17.97
N LYS A 539 26.06 21.41 -18.39
CA LYS A 539 25.78 22.53 -17.47
C LYS A 539 24.59 22.20 -16.57
N THR A 540 23.47 21.78 -17.14
CA THR A 540 22.28 21.41 -16.36
C THR A 540 22.54 20.25 -15.41
N VAL A 541 23.33 19.24 -15.81
CA VAL A 541 23.72 18.14 -14.93
C VAL A 541 24.58 18.65 -13.76
N LEU A 542 25.55 19.55 -14.01
CA LEU A 542 26.37 20.16 -12.95
C LEU A 542 25.54 21.00 -11.97
N ASP A 543 24.56 21.75 -12.47
CA ASP A 543 23.66 22.53 -11.62
C ASP A 543 22.84 21.63 -10.69
N ILE A 544 22.34 20.50 -11.20
CA ILE A 544 21.64 19.48 -10.40
C ILE A 544 22.56 18.84 -9.37
N GLU A 545 23.81 18.53 -9.73
CA GLU A 545 24.80 17.99 -8.79
C GLU A 545 25.14 18.99 -7.67
N ASN A 546 25.15 20.29 -7.95
CA ASN A 546 25.29 21.33 -6.93
C ASN A 546 24.07 21.38 -5.99
N VAL A 547 22.85 21.21 -6.51
CA VAL A 547 21.63 21.10 -5.68
C VAL A 547 21.67 19.84 -4.83
N LYS A 548 22.03 18.68 -5.38
CA LYS A 548 22.20 17.42 -4.62
C LYS A 548 23.21 17.58 -3.50
N ARG A 549 24.33 18.27 -3.73
CA ARG A 549 25.34 18.54 -2.69
C ARG A 549 24.77 19.34 -1.53
N ARG A 550 23.87 20.30 -1.79
CA ARG A 550 23.15 21.05 -0.76
C ARG A 550 22.12 20.19 -0.01
N ILE A 551 21.47 19.24 -0.68
CA ILE A 551 20.44 18.36 -0.09
C ILE A 551 21.05 17.25 0.78
N ILE A 552 22.15 16.63 0.34
CA ILE A 552 22.84 15.54 1.06
C ILE A 552 23.43 16.04 2.39
N GLY A 553 23.68 17.35 2.49
CA GLY A 553 24.18 17.98 3.70
C GLY A 553 25.71 17.92 3.82
N ASP A 554 26.23 18.65 4.80
CA ASP A 554 27.67 18.67 5.10
C ASP A 554 28.07 17.42 5.90
N ARG A 555 28.97 16.61 5.34
CA ARG A 555 29.51 15.40 5.99
C ARG A 555 30.15 15.70 7.35
N GLN A 556 30.78 16.86 7.53
CA GLN A 556 31.37 17.25 8.81
C GLN A 556 30.29 17.52 9.87
N LYS A 557 29.19 18.16 9.48
CA LYS A 557 28.04 18.43 10.35
C LYS A 557 27.33 17.13 10.76
N ILE A 558 27.14 16.21 9.81
CA ILE A 558 26.59 14.87 10.08
C ILE A 558 27.48 14.10 11.08
N GLN A 559 28.80 14.14 10.89
CA GLN A 559 29.73 13.46 11.79
C GLN A 559 29.72 14.07 13.21
N LYS A 560 29.62 15.40 13.32
CA LYS A 560 29.49 16.08 14.61
C LYS A 560 28.17 15.71 15.32
N MET A 561 27.04 15.78 14.63
CA MET A 561 25.73 15.41 15.18
C MET A 561 25.70 13.93 15.63
N ARG A 562 26.36 13.03 14.91
CA ARG A 562 26.50 11.61 15.31
C ARG A 562 27.31 11.40 16.59
N TYR A 563 28.16 12.36 16.98
CA TYR A 563 28.90 12.30 18.23
C TYR A 563 28.09 12.92 19.40
N ASP A 564 27.45 14.07 19.15
CA ASP A 564 26.76 14.85 20.19
C ASP A 564 25.43 14.19 20.63
N ILE A 565 24.60 13.73 19.69
CA ILE A 565 23.24 13.22 19.97
C ILE A 565 23.24 11.98 20.89
N PRO A 566 24.11 10.96 20.71
CA PRO A 566 24.14 9.79 21.58
C PRO A 566 24.35 10.12 23.06
N GLU A 567 25.16 11.13 23.37
CA GLU A 567 25.41 11.52 24.76
C GLU A 567 24.16 12.15 25.37
N GLU A 568 23.49 13.05 24.64
CA GLU A 568 22.25 13.67 25.11
C GLU A 568 21.13 12.64 25.37
N ILE A 569 20.97 11.66 24.48
CA ILE A 569 20.00 10.57 24.66
C ILE A 569 20.35 9.72 25.88
N ARG A 570 21.63 9.45 26.11
CA ARG A 570 22.11 8.68 27.28
C ARG A 570 21.83 9.44 28.58
N THR A 571 22.08 10.75 28.61
CA THR A 571 21.77 11.59 29.77
C THR A 571 20.26 11.59 30.07
N LEU A 572 19.42 11.74 29.03
CA LEU A 572 17.97 11.68 29.18
C LEU A 572 17.46 10.30 29.65
N SER A 573 18.00 9.23 29.08
CA SER A 573 17.62 7.85 29.43
C SER A 573 17.98 7.48 30.87
N ARG A 574 19.11 8.01 31.40
CA ARG A 574 19.48 7.84 32.81
C ARG A 574 18.53 8.59 33.74
N LYS A 575 18.06 9.76 33.32
CA LYS A 575 17.16 10.61 34.10
C LYS A 575 15.72 10.07 34.13
N TYR A 576 15.30 9.34 33.08
CA TYR A 576 13.95 8.80 32.93
C TYR A 576 13.95 7.35 32.40
N PRO A 577 14.05 6.35 33.28
CA PRO A 577 14.10 4.94 32.89
C PRO A 577 12.81 4.42 32.22
N SER A 578 11.65 5.03 32.52
CA SER A 578 10.33 4.65 31.98
C SER A 578 10.27 4.72 30.45
N ASP A 579 11.01 5.66 29.87
CA ASP A 579 11.00 5.94 28.43
C ASP A 579 12.12 5.17 27.69
N GLY A 580 12.93 4.39 28.42
CA GLY A 580 14.15 3.77 27.93
C GLY A 580 13.96 2.87 26.71
N LYS A 581 12.83 2.16 26.61
CA LYS A 581 12.52 1.29 25.45
C LYS A 581 12.24 2.09 24.18
N ALA A 582 11.57 3.25 24.30
CA ALA A 582 11.25 4.12 23.17
C ALA A 582 12.47 4.97 22.77
N MET A 583 13.21 5.50 23.74
CA MET A 583 14.47 6.21 23.49
C MET A 583 15.52 5.32 22.86
N ARG A 584 15.56 4.02 23.20
CA ARG A 584 16.45 3.05 22.53
C ARG A 584 16.15 2.91 21.04
N LYS A 585 14.88 2.93 20.63
CA LYS A 585 14.53 2.93 19.19
C LYS A 585 15.02 4.18 18.47
N VAL A 586 14.90 5.35 19.11
CA VAL A 586 15.43 6.62 18.58
C VAL A 586 16.96 6.57 18.49
N TYR A 587 17.62 6.01 19.51
CA TYR A 587 19.07 5.79 19.53
C TYR A 587 19.53 4.85 18.40
N ASP A 588 18.85 3.72 18.20
CA ASP A 588 19.20 2.73 17.18
C ASP A 588 19.12 3.34 15.76
N THR A 589 18.21 4.30 15.55
CA THR A 589 18.05 5.02 14.26
C THR A 589 19.32 5.81 13.89
N LEU A 590 20.17 6.21 14.85
CA LEU A 590 21.41 6.94 14.60
C LEU A 590 22.53 6.07 13.99
N PHE A 591 22.45 4.75 14.18
CA PHE A 591 23.46 3.79 13.74
C PHE A 591 23.08 3.05 12.46
N GLU A 592 21.96 3.42 11.83
CA GLU A 592 21.59 2.90 10.53
C GLU A 592 22.63 3.28 9.46
N THR A 593 22.83 2.41 8.46
CA THR A 593 23.93 2.54 7.48
C THR A 593 23.84 3.80 6.61
N ASN A 594 22.65 4.38 6.44
CA ASN A 594 22.37 5.50 5.52
C ASN A 594 21.60 6.66 6.18
N VAL A 595 22.02 7.11 7.38
CA VAL A 595 21.40 8.28 8.05
C VAL A 595 21.84 9.59 7.39
N ASP A 596 20.87 10.38 6.92
CA ASP A 596 21.05 11.71 6.33
C ASP A 596 20.89 12.85 7.37
N GLU A 597 21.27 14.08 6.99
CA GLU A 597 21.16 15.26 7.88
C GLU A 597 19.71 15.48 8.36
N SER A 598 18.72 15.16 7.53
CA SER A 598 17.30 15.35 7.86
C SER A 598 16.82 14.42 8.98
N THR A 599 17.30 13.18 8.98
CA THR A 599 17.02 12.20 10.03
C THR A 599 17.69 12.59 11.33
N LEU A 600 18.94 13.07 11.27
CA LEU A 600 19.63 13.57 12.47
C LEU A 600 18.94 14.80 13.04
N ALA A 601 18.52 15.75 12.20
CA ALA A 601 17.76 16.92 12.64
C ALA A 601 16.43 16.54 13.29
N ALA A 602 15.76 15.49 12.80
CA ALA A 602 14.56 14.96 13.42
C ALA A 602 14.85 14.44 14.84
N VAL A 603 15.90 13.65 15.01
CA VAL A 603 16.31 13.16 16.33
C VAL A 603 16.68 14.31 17.26
N THR A 604 17.40 15.32 16.78
CA THR A 604 17.71 16.53 17.57
C THR A 604 16.44 17.23 18.03
N ASN A 605 15.46 17.44 17.14
CA ASN A 605 14.18 18.06 17.51
C ASN A 605 13.42 17.22 18.55
N GLN A 606 13.42 15.88 18.41
CA GLN A 606 12.82 15.00 19.42
C GLN A 606 13.47 15.16 20.79
N VAL A 607 14.81 15.23 20.83
CA VAL A 607 15.57 15.44 22.06
C VAL A 607 15.26 16.80 22.68
N GLU A 608 15.19 17.87 21.90
CA GLU A 608 14.83 19.21 22.38
C GLU A 608 13.40 19.28 22.92
N PHE A 609 12.42 18.69 22.23
CA PHE A 609 11.05 18.62 22.72
C PHE A 609 10.93 17.80 24.01
N LEU A 610 11.69 16.71 24.15
CA LEU A 610 11.75 15.93 25.39
C LEU A 610 12.38 16.73 26.53
N LYS A 611 13.46 17.50 26.28
CA LYS A 611 14.04 18.43 27.26
C LYS A 611 13.00 19.46 27.72
N ALA A 612 12.21 20.00 26.79
CA ALA A 612 11.16 20.97 27.10
C ALA A 612 10.05 20.37 27.99
N ILE A 613 9.53 19.18 27.66
CA ILE A 613 8.55 18.46 28.50
C ILE A 613 9.12 18.20 29.90
N ASN A 614 10.36 17.70 29.97
CA ASN A 614 10.99 17.34 31.24
C ASN A 614 11.19 18.57 32.14
N LYS A 615 11.48 19.73 31.56
CA LYS A 615 11.55 20.99 32.29
C LYS A 615 10.17 21.37 32.86
N ILE A 616 9.10 21.19 32.09
CA ILE A 616 7.72 21.46 32.56
C ILE A 616 7.35 20.53 33.72
N GLU A 617 7.66 19.23 33.65
CA GLU A 617 7.40 18.27 34.73
C GLU A 617 8.21 18.59 36.00
N GLN A 618 9.49 18.96 35.88
CA GLN A 618 10.30 19.32 37.03
C GLN A 618 9.82 20.59 37.71
N ASP A 619 9.44 21.58 36.91
CA ASP A 619 8.89 22.82 37.44
C ASP A 619 7.53 22.59 38.09
N TRP A 620 6.75 21.60 37.63
CA TRP A 620 5.49 21.20 38.26
C TRP A 620 5.72 20.67 39.67
N GLU A 621 6.65 19.72 39.83
CA GLU A 621 6.98 19.13 41.14
C GLU A 621 7.53 20.16 42.14
N LYS A 622 8.29 21.15 41.65
CA LYS A 622 8.97 22.15 42.49
C LYS A 622 8.08 23.33 42.91
N ASN A 623 7.23 23.83 42.02
CA ASN A 623 6.60 25.15 42.20
C ASN A 623 5.18 25.11 42.79
N ILE A 624 4.49 23.97 42.70
CA ILE A 624 3.15 23.81 43.27
C ILE A 624 3.31 23.30 44.70
N ARG A 625 2.71 23.98 45.69
CA ARG A 625 2.84 23.58 47.10
C ARG A 625 1.63 22.80 47.60
N ASN A 626 0.45 23.09 47.09
CA ASN A 626 -0.79 22.45 47.52
C ASN A 626 -0.93 21.05 46.91
N GLU A 627 -0.95 20.02 47.76
CA GLU A 627 -1.08 18.61 47.33
C GLU A 627 -2.46 18.27 46.73
N GLU A 628 -3.55 18.90 47.18
CA GLU A 628 -4.88 18.68 46.61
C GLU A 628 -4.98 19.26 45.19
N LEU A 629 -4.43 20.46 44.97
CA LEU A 629 -4.33 21.03 43.62
C LEU A 629 -3.37 20.23 42.73
N LYS A 630 -2.29 19.69 43.29
CA LYS A 630 -1.43 18.76 42.55
C LYS A 630 -2.25 17.58 42.07
N GLU A 631 -2.95 16.86 42.95
CA GLU A 631 -3.74 15.68 42.56
C GLU A 631 -4.85 16.00 41.56
N MET A 632 -5.61 17.08 41.79
CA MET A 632 -6.72 17.47 40.89
C MET A 632 -6.27 17.72 39.45
N PHE A 633 -5.12 18.36 39.26
CA PHE A 633 -4.61 18.68 37.92
C PHE A 633 -3.55 17.70 37.42
N LYS A 634 -3.12 16.75 38.26
CA LYS A 634 -2.17 15.67 37.92
C LYS A 634 -2.73 14.86 36.77
N ASP A 635 -3.96 14.36 36.92
CA ASP A 635 -4.57 13.47 35.93
C ASP A 635 -4.85 14.19 34.60
N GLU A 636 -5.18 15.48 34.62
CA GLU A 636 -5.48 16.25 33.42
C GLU A 636 -4.23 16.69 32.63
N CYS A 637 -3.20 17.15 33.33
CA CYS A 637 -1.96 17.65 32.72
C CYS A 637 -1.01 16.50 32.35
N LEU A 638 -0.88 15.47 33.20
CA LEU A 638 -0.04 14.31 32.87
C LEU A 638 -0.60 13.48 31.72
N GLU A 639 -1.93 13.40 31.55
CA GLU A 639 -2.49 12.71 30.39
C GLU A 639 -2.06 13.42 29.09
N ASP A 640 -2.17 14.76 29.03
CA ASP A 640 -1.72 15.56 27.88
C ASP A 640 -0.20 15.46 27.66
N LEU A 641 0.60 15.51 28.73
CA LEU A 641 2.07 15.35 28.67
C LEU A 641 2.47 13.95 28.20
N THR A 642 1.78 12.91 28.67
CA THR A 642 2.04 11.52 28.29
C THR A 642 1.70 11.31 26.82
N LEU A 643 0.56 11.83 26.37
CA LEU A 643 0.14 11.77 24.97
C LEU A 643 1.12 12.53 24.05
N PHE A 644 1.59 13.71 24.46
CA PHE A 644 2.58 14.47 23.71
C PHE A 644 3.95 13.78 23.69
N ARG A 645 4.40 13.23 24.83
CA ARG A 645 5.62 12.42 24.94
C ARG A 645 5.58 11.21 24.01
N ASN A 646 4.46 10.49 23.98
CA ASN A 646 4.25 9.36 23.06
C ASN A 646 4.32 9.82 21.60
N TRP A 647 3.73 10.97 21.27
CA TRP A 647 3.83 11.55 19.94
C TRP A 647 5.30 11.84 19.58
N ILE A 648 6.07 12.53 20.43
CA ILE A 648 7.49 12.86 20.16
C ILE A 648 8.31 11.58 19.91
N LEU A 649 8.13 10.55 20.73
CA LEU A 649 8.87 9.29 20.66
C LEU A 649 8.52 8.40 19.45
N THR A 650 7.56 8.81 18.63
CA THR A 650 7.24 8.12 17.37
C THR A 650 8.41 8.21 16.39
N THR A 651 8.90 7.07 15.89
CA THR A 651 9.98 7.01 14.91
C THR A 651 9.60 7.70 13.61
N ARG A 652 10.43 8.65 13.17
CA ARG A 652 10.20 9.46 11.97
C ARG A 652 11.51 9.83 11.29
N LYS A 653 11.48 9.99 9.96
CA LYS A 653 12.66 10.40 9.15
C LYS A 653 12.89 11.90 9.13
N TYR A 654 11.83 12.71 9.26
CA TYR A 654 11.91 14.17 9.35
C TYR A 654 10.64 14.70 10.02
N PHE A 655 10.67 15.96 10.46
CA PHE A 655 9.47 16.72 10.80
C PHE A 655 9.07 17.59 9.61
N THR A 656 7.78 17.69 9.36
CA THR A 656 7.23 18.75 8.49
C THR A 656 7.18 20.08 9.25
N GLU A 657 7.15 21.21 8.53
CA GLU A 657 7.00 22.53 9.15
C GLU A 657 5.73 22.61 10.01
N GLN A 658 4.63 22.03 9.53
CA GLN A 658 3.39 21.96 10.30
C GLN A 658 3.56 21.18 11.61
N GLU A 659 4.25 20.03 11.58
CA GLU A 659 4.48 19.24 12.80
C GLU A 659 5.39 19.96 13.80
N LEU A 660 6.36 20.75 13.32
CA LEU A 660 7.19 21.58 14.20
C LEU A 660 6.35 22.68 14.85
N THR A 661 5.57 23.43 14.06
CA THR A 661 4.68 24.46 14.60
C THR A 661 3.64 23.87 15.55
N ASP A 662 3.02 22.74 15.21
CA ASP A 662 2.05 22.05 16.07
C ASP A 662 2.70 21.64 17.42
N ALA A 663 3.96 21.17 17.41
CA ALA A 663 4.70 20.80 18.61
C ALA A 663 5.09 22.01 19.47
N GLU A 664 5.56 23.09 18.84
CA GLU A 664 5.88 24.36 19.52
C GLU A 664 4.63 24.97 20.17
N ASP A 665 3.51 24.96 19.45
CA ASP A 665 2.22 25.43 19.95
C ASP A 665 1.76 24.63 21.18
N GLU A 666 1.95 23.30 21.16
CA GLU A 666 1.59 22.43 22.28
C GLU A 666 2.50 22.68 23.49
N ILE A 667 3.80 22.88 23.29
CA ILE A 667 4.72 23.28 24.36
C ILE A 667 4.30 24.62 24.97
N ALA A 668 3.99 25.62 24.15
CA ALA A 668 3.53 26.92 24.61
C ALA A 668 2.23 26.82 25.41
N ARG A 669 1.27 25.99 24.96
CA ARG A 669 0.03 25.72 25.70
C ARG A 669 0.31 25.07 27.05
N LEU A 670 1.16 24.05 27.11
CA LEU A 670 1.52 23.36 28.36
C LEU A 670 2.26 24.29 29.33
N GLN A 671 3.14 25.16 28.83
CA GLN A 671 3.78 26.20 29.64
C GLN A 671 2.76 27.22 30.18
N SER A 672 1.80 27.61 29.35
CA SER A 672 0.69 28.50 29.75
C SER A 672 -0.19 27.84 30.82
N PHE A 673 -0.46 26.53 30.69
CA PHE A 673 -1.23 25.76 31.67
C PHE A 673 -0.50 25.66 33.01
N LYS A 674 0.81 25.41 32.97
CA LYS A 674 1.68 25.48 34.16
C LYS A 674 1.60 26.86 34.83
N ARG A 675 1.76 27.95 34.07
CA ARG A 675 1.70 29.33 34.61
C ARG A 675 0.36 29.61 35.28
N PHE A 676 -0.73 29.20 34.64
CA PHE A 676 -2.08 29.29 35.19
C PHE A 676 -2.19 28.59 36.55
N ILE A 677 -1.77 27.33 36.62
CA ILE A 677 -1.89 26.51 37.83
C ILE A 677 -1.02 27.06 38.96
N ILE A 678 0.19 27.55 38.67
CA ILE A 678 1.04 28.22 39.65
C ILE A 678 0.34 29.47 40.23
N CYS A 679 -0.36 30.25 39.40
CA CYS A 679 -1.10 31.42 39.89
C CYS A 679 -2.29 31.01 40.77
N ILE A 680 -3.01 29.94 40.42
CA ILE A 680 -4.11 29.39 41.22
C ILE A 680 -3.60 28.82 42.55
N ASP A 681 -2.49 28.08 42.57
CA ASP A 681 -1.85 27.57 43.79
C ASP A 681 -1.50 28.71 44.75
N ARG A 682 -0.94 29.81 44.22
CA ARG A 682 -0.63 31.01 45.01
C ARG A 682 -1.89 31.66 45.58
N MET A 683 -2.92 31.84 44.76
CA MET A 683 -4.20 32.42 45.16
C MET A 683 -4.84 31.60 46.30
N VAL A 684 -4.92 30.28 46.14
CA VAL A 684 -5.50 29.37 47.15
C VAL A 684 -4.67 29.37 48.43
N THR A 685 -3.33 29.33 48.31
CA THR A 685 -2.43 29.34 49.47
C THR A 685 -2.52 30.64 50.27
N ARG A 686 -2.71 31.79 49.61
CA ARG A 686 -2.79 33.12 50.24
C ARG A 686 -4.21 33.54 50.63
N ARG A 687 -5.24 32.79 50.20
CA ARG A 687 -6.67 33.13 50.34
C ARG A 687 -7.04 34.48 49.71
N ASP A 688 -6.36 34.84 48.63
CA ASP A 688 -6.62 36.09 47.93
C ASP A 688 -7.91 36.01 47.10
N SER A 689 -8.70 37.08 47.08
CA SER A 689 -9.90 37.14 46.23
C SER A 689 -9.54 37.51 44.79
N VAL A 690 -10.09 36.77 43.83
CA VAL A 690 -9.99 37.11 42.40
C VAL A 690 -10.58 38.50 42.14
N PRO A 691 -9.84 39.42 41.49
CA PRO A 691 -10.39 40.70 41.05
C PRO A 691 -11.63 40.49 40.17
N SER A 692 -12.72 41.21 40.42
CA SER A 692 -14.00 41.04 39.73
C SER A 692 -13.91 41.06 38.20
N LYS A 693 -12.97 41.85 37.67
CA LYS A 693 -12.67 41.99 36.24
C LYS A 693 -12.05 40.73 35.60
N LEU A 694 -11.35 39.89 36.38
CA LEU A 694 -10.67 38.67 35.91
C LEU A 694 -11.52 37.40 36.07
N LYS A 695 -12.68 37.50 36.73
CA LYS A 695 -13.49 36.32 37.09
C LYS A 695 -14.14 35.65 35.87
N SER A 696 -14.61 36.44 34.91
CA SER A 696 -15.10 35.94 33.62
C SER A 696 -13.96 35.33 32.80
N ASP A 697 -12.83 36.04 32.75
CA ASP A 697 -11.69 35.73 31.90
C ASP A 697 -10.98 34.46 32.37
N LEU A 698 -10.97 34.19 33.68
CA LEU A 698 -10.47 32.95 34.27
C LEU A 698 -11.25 31.72 33.83
N GLY A 699 -12.58 31.80 33.81
CA GLY A 699 -13.42 30.68 33.36
C GLY A 699 -13.23 30.40 31.87
N GLU A 700 -13.04 31.44 31.05
CA GLU A 700 -12.72 31.29 29.63
C GLU A 700 -11.31 30.73 29.42
N LEU A 701 -10.31 31.21 30.16
CA LEU A 701 -8.93 30.70 30.14
C LEU A 701 -8.85 29.22 30.57
N GLU A 702 -9.56 28.84 31.63
CA GLU A 702 -9.65 27.46 32.10
C GLU A 702 -10.27 26.57 31.01
N ASN A 703 -11.35 27.02 30.37
CA ASN A 703 -11.99 26.29 29.27
C ASN A 703 -11.11 26.17 28.03
N LEU A 704 -10.28 27.17 27.73
CA LEU A 704 -9.33 27.13 26.60
C LEU A 704 -8.16 26.19 26.89
N LEU A 705 -7.63 26.21 28.11
CA LEU A 705 -6.50 25.37 28.52
C LEU A 705 -6.90 23.90 28.67
N LYS A 706 -8.08 23.64 29.25
CA LYS A 706 -8.70 22.30 29.37
C LYS A 706 -9.36 21.85 28.06
N GLY A 707 -9.76 22.81 27.23
CA GLY A 707 -10.34 22.57 25.92
C GLY A 707 -9.30 21.92 25.03
N GLY A 708 -9.42 20.61 24.82
CA GLY A 708 -8.43 19.83 24.08
C GLY A 708 -8.28 20.18 22.60
N LYS A 709 -8.74 21.35 22.12
CA LYS A 709 -8.73 21.80 20.72
C LYS A 709 -7.50 22.66 20.43
N LYS A 710 -7.16 22.84 19.15
CA LYS A 710 -6.10 23.75 18.71
C LYS A 710 -6.51 25.21 18.93
N LEU A 711 -5.62 25.97 19.58
CA LEU A 711 -5.80 27.40 19.84
C LEU A 711 -5.74 28.21 18.54
N LYS A 712 -6.75 29.05 18.32
CA LYS A 712 -6.77 30.04 17.23
C LYS A 712 -5.82 31.19 17.55
N PRO A 713 -5.34 31.94 16.54
CA PRO A 713 -4.42 33.07 16.76
C PRO A 713 -4.92 34.08 17.81
N GLY A 714 -6.18 34.52 17.72
CA GLY A 714 -6.75 35.48 18.70
C GLY A 714 -6.96 34.91 20.12
N GLU A 715 -7.05 33.59 20.27
CA GLU A 715 -7.17 32.94 21.58
C GLU A 715 -5.81 32.93 22.30
N ARG A 716 -4.68 32.89 21.58
CA ARG A 716 -3.33 32.97 22.17
C ARG A 716 -3.06 34.34 22.76
N ASP A 717 -3.41 35.40 22.03
CA ASP A 717 -3.26 36.77 22.50
C ASP A 717 -4.13 37.04 23.74
N PHE A 718 -5.33 36.45 23.77
CA PHE A 718 -6.19 36.46 24.96
C PHE A 718 -5.51 35.75 26.13
N MET A 719 -5.02 34.52 25.93
CA MET A 719 -4.35 33.73 26.98
C MET A 719 -3.15 34.48 27.58
N GLU A 720 -2.27 35.04 26.76
CA GLU A 720 -1.09 35.74 27.28
C GLU A 720 -1.40 37.05 27.98
N ARG A 721 -2.46 37.76 27.54
CA ARG A 721 -2.93 38.94 28.26
C ARG A 721 -3.46 38.56 29.64
N VAL A 722 -4.36 37.57 29.72
CA VAL A 722 -4.97 37.15 31.00
C VAL A 722 -3.92 36.57 31.94
N LEU A 723 -2.99 35.76 31.44
CA LEU A 723 -1.89 35.22 32.25
C LEU A 723 -0.99 36.31 32.82
N LYS A 724 -0.65 37.35 32.04
CA LYS A 724 0.11 38.49 32.55
C LYS A 724 -0.66 39.26 33.61
N ASP A 725 -1.95 39.45 33.43
CA ASP A 725 -2.79 40.14 34.43
C ASP A 725 -2.92 39.32 35.72
N LEU A 726 -2.98 37.99 35.62
CA LEU A 726 -2.95 37.08 36.78
C LEU A 726 -1.59 37.08 37.48
N GLU A 727 -0.49 37.07 36.75
CA GLU A 727 0.85 37.13 37.33
C GLU A 727 1.11 38.46 38.05
N LYS A 728 0.56 39.56 37.53
CA LYS A 728 0.55 40.87 38.22
C LYS A 728 -0.32 40.86 39.48
N ALA A 729 -1.49 40.23 39.42
CA ALA A 729 -2.37 40.11 40.58
C ALA A 729 -1.80 39.18 41.66
N PHE A 730 -1.03 38.14 41.27
CA PHE A 730 -0.52 37.10 42.15
C PHE A 730 1.00 36.83 41.96
N PRO A 731 1.87 37.78 42.33
CA PRO A 731 3.32 37.68 42.11
C PRO A 731 3.99 36.60 42.97
N ALA A 732 5.10 36.06 42.46
CA ALA A 732 5.80 34.90 43.04
C ALA A 732 6.29 35.14 44.48
N SER A 733 6.76 36.34 44.78
CA SER A 733 7.36 36.71 46.07
C SER A 733 6.35 37.01 47.18
N GLY A 734 5.09 37.27 46.84
CA GLY A 734 4.10 37.79 47.81
C GLY A 734 4.39 39.22 48.29
N LEU A 735 5.45 39.84 47.77
CA LEU A 735 5.89 41.20 48.09
C LEU A 735 5.62 42.19 46.94
N GLY A 736 5.03 41.74 45.83
CA GLY A 736 4.85 42.59 44.65
C GLY A 736 6.08 42.70 43.73
N VAL A 737 7.19 42.02 44.04
CA VAL A 737 8.51 42.22 43.39
C VAL A 737 9.08 40.90 42.85
N SER A 738 9.66 40.85 41.65
CA SER A 738 10.25 39.62 41.04
C SER A 738 11.51 39.13 41.77
N GLU A 739 11.93 37.88 41.57
CA GLU A 739 13.21 37.39 42.15
C GLU A 739 14.43 38.09 41.53
N GLU A 740 14.39 38.43 40.24
CA GLU A 740 15.44 39.25 39.62
C GLU A 740 15.47 40.66 40.21
N GLU A 741 14.30 41.27 40.43
CA GLU A 741 14.18 42.58 41.08
C GLU A 741 14.66 42.53 42.53
N LYS A 742 14.35 41.48 43.29
CA LYS A 742 14.88 41.29 44.66
C LYS A 742 16.41 41.26 44.67
N VAL A 743 17.03 40.48 43.78
CA VAL A 743 18.49 40.40 43.68
C VAL A 743 19.08 41.77 43.32
N GLN A 744 18.43 42.52 42.42
CA GLN A 744 18.86 43.88 42.08
C GLN A 744 18.68 44.87 43.23
N ILE A 745 17.57 44.81 43.96
CA ILE A 745 17.25 45.68 45.10
C ILE A 745 18.24 45.43 46.26
N VAL A 746 18.49 44.17 46.61
CA VAL A 746 19.47 43.78 47.63
C VAL A 746 20.87 44.24 47.22
N ARG A 747 21.24 44.07 45.94
CA ARG A 747 22.53 44.53 45.42
C ARG A 747 22.66 46.05 45.38
N ALA A 748 21.57 46.78 45.10
CA ALA A 748 21.56 48.24 45.02
C ALA A 748 21.64 48.91 46.40
N LEU A 749 20.99 48.31 47.41
CA LEU A 749 21.03 48.82 48.79
C LEU A 749 22.31 48.43 49.53
N GLY A 750 22.97 47.33 49.16
CA GLY A 750 24.34 47.01 49.58
C GLY A 750 24.51 46.62 51.06
N GLU A 751 23.41 46.44 51.80
CA GLU A 751 23.43 46.07 53.21
C GLU A 751 23.81 44.60 53.45
N ARG A 752 24.30 44.29 54.65
CA ARG A 752 24.63 42.91 55.05
C ARG A 752 23.36 42.08 55.25
N LYS A 753 23.51 40.75 55.28
CA LYS A 753 22.40 39.82 55.56
C LYS A 753 21.82 40.09 56.96
N GLY A 754 20.49 40.12 57.07
CA GLY A 754 19.74 40.32 58.31
C GLY A 754 19.12 41.71 58.49
N HIS A 755 19.14 42.57 57.47
CA HIS A 755 18.69 43.98 57.58
C HIS A 755 17.27 44.24 57.04
N TRP A 756 16.60 43.22 56.52
CA TRP A 756 15.30 43.33 55.87
C TRP A 756 14.13 43.01 56.81
N PHE A 757 13.09 43.85 56.78
CA PHE A 757 11.89 43.75 57.62
C PHE A 757 10.62 44.01 56.80
N LYS A 758 9.44 43.66 57.34
CA LYS A 758 8.12 43.91 56.75
C LYS A 758 7.25 44.74 57.70
N CYS A 759 6.48 45.64 57.13
CA CYS A 759 5.40 46.33 57.84
C CYS A 759 4.25 45.36 58.17
N PRO A 760 3.23 45.78 58.97
CA PRO A 760 2.10 44.91 59.32
C PRO A 760 1.28 44.43 58.11
N ASN A 761 1.35 45.17 57.00
CA ASN A 761 0.69 44.86 55.73
C ASN A 761 1.61 44.13 54.73
N GLY A 762 2.82 43.72 55.14
CA GLY A 762 3.70 42.86 54.33
C GLY A 762 4.71 43.57 53.43
N HIS A 763 4.66 44.91 53.26
CA HIS A 763 5.65 45.63 52.43
C HIS A 763 7.06 45.58 53.03
N PRO A 764 8.10 45.25 52.23
CA PRO A 764 9.46 45.14 52.71
C PRO A 764 10.12 46.51 52.88
N TYR A 765 10.91 46.69 53.94
CA TYR A 765 11.76 47.85 54.17
C TYR A 765 13.07 47.42 54.82
N VAL A 766 14.09 48.26 54.73
CA VAL A 766 15.43 47.98 55.27
C VAL A 766 15.71 48.87 56.49
N ILE A 767 16.37 48.31 57.51
CA ILE A 767 16.92 49.08 58.64
C ILE A 767 18.45 49.12 58.46
N GLY A 768 18.99 50.32 58.24
CA GLY A 768 20.43 50.54 58.04
C GLY A 768 21.27 50.42 59.31
N ASP A 769 22.56 50.76 59.18
CA ASP A 769 23.58 50.80 60.24
C ASP A 769 23.84 49.45 60.93
N CYS A 770 23.19 49.23 62.07
CA CYS A 770 23.41 48.08 62.96
C CYS A 770 22.32 47.00 62.81
N GLY A 771 21.32 47.22 61.95
CA GLY A 771 20.23 46.27 61.71
C GLY A 771 19.20 46.17 62.85
N GLY A 772 19.29 47.03 63.86
CA GLY A 772 18.36 47.11 64.99
C GLY A 772 17.47 48.34 64.89
N ALA A 773 16.18 48.20 65.21
CA ALA A 773 15.21 49.29 65.08
C ALA A 773 15.39 50.36 66.17
N THR A 774 15.88 51.55 65.80
CA THR A 774 16.13 52.68 66.72
C THR A 774 15.21 53.87 66.49
N ILE A 775 14.52 53.92 65.34
CA ILE A 775 13.63 55.00 64.93
C ILE A 775 12.32 54.39 64.40
N GLU A 776 11.19 55.05 64.69
CA GLU A 776 9.90 54.77 64.05
C GLU A 776 9.68 55.69 62.84
N SER A 777 9.15 55.13 61.75
CA SER A 777 8.83 55.84 60.51
C SER A 777 7.50 55.34 59.93
N ARG A 778 7.12 55.80 58.75
CA ARG A 778 5.90 55.38 58.03
C ARG A 778 6.26 54.65 56.75
N CYS A 779 5.58 53.53 56.50
CA CYS A 779 5.72 52.77 55.26
C CYS A 779 5.31 53.65 54.06
N PRO A 780 6.15 53.83 53.03
CA PRO A 780 5.81 54.64 51.87
C PRO A 780 4.59 54.13 51.09
N GLU A 781 4.31 52.82 51.15
CA GLU A 781 3.27 52.17 50.36
C GLU A 781 1.91 52.13 51.07
N CYS A 782 1.87 51.84 52.37
CA CYS A 782 0.61 51.69 53.12
C CYS A 782 0.45 52.64 54.31
N ASN A 783 1.43 53.53 54.54
CA ASN A 783 1.45 54.52 55.61
C ASN A 783 1.38 53.95 57.04
N ALA A 784 1.50 52.63 57.20
CA ALA A 784 1.58 51.94 58.49
C ALA A 784 2.89 52.28 59.19
N THR A 785 2.88 52.31 60.53
CA THR A 785 4.06 52.60 61.34
C THR A 785 5.07 51.45 61.21
N ILE A 786 6.31 51.77 60.85
CA ILE A 786 7.42 50.82 60.65
C ILE A 786 8.61 51.19 61.55
N GLY A 787 9.50 50.24 61.82
CA GLY A 787 10.66 50.44 62.70
C GLY A 787 10.40 50.04 64.15
N GLY A 788 10.90 50.83 65.10
CA GLY A 788 10.89 50.55 66.53
C GLY A 788 11.87 51.43 67.32
N GLY A 789 12.13 51.09 68.58
CA GLY A 789 12.99 51.88 69.47
C GLY A 789 13.90 51.00 70.33
N SER A 790 15.04 51.54 70.75
CA SER A 790 16.04 50.83 71.59
C SER A 790 16.48 49.48 71.03
N HIS A 791 16.65 49.41 69.71
CA HIS A 791 16.98 48.21 68.94
C HIS A 791 15.93 47.08 69.02
N GLN A 792 14.72 47.37 69.49
CA GLN A 792 13.59 46.45 69.48
C GLN A 792 12.64 46.82 68.35
N LEU A 793 12.44 45.86 67.45
CA LEU A 793 11.42 45.95 66.41
C LEU A 793 10.03 45.97 67.06
N ARG A 794 9.12 46.80 66.54
CA ARG A 794 7.73 46.76 66.98
C ARG A 794 7.12 45.38 66.75
N ARG A 795 6.20 44.98 67.63
CA ARG A 795 5.55 43.66 67.61
C ARG A 795 4.67 43.41 66.38
N ASP A 796 4.21 44.48 65.74
CA ASP A 796 3.40 44.44 64.53
C ASP A 796 4.23 44.37 63.23
N ASN A 797 5.55 44.56 63.32
CA ASN A 797 6.49 44.37 62.22
C ASN A 797 7.14 42.98 62.27
N GLN A 798 7.57 42.48 61.12
CA GLN A 798 8.15 41.14 60.99
C GLN A 798 9.53 41.18 60.33
N PHE A 799 10.38 40.20 60.62
CA PHE A 799 11.67 40.03 59.95
C PHE A 799 11.48 39.41 58.55
N ALA A 800 12.19 39.93 57.56
CA ALA A 800 12.03 39.58 56.13
C ALA A 800 13.24 38.82 55.58
N GLY A 801 13.59 37.70 56.22
CA GLY A 801 14.73 36.87 55.82
C GLY A 801 14.63 36.28 54.40
N GLU A 802 13.46 36.33 53.75
CA GLU A 802 13.32 35.90 52.35
C GLU A 802 13.82 36.92 51.31
N MET A 803 14.30 38.10 51.73
CA MET A 803 14.95 39.08 50.84
C MET A 803 16.43 38.76 50.63
N ASP A 804 17.15 38.34 51.66
CA ASP A 804 18.62 38.18 51.66
C ASP A 804 19.10 36.79 52.13
N GLY A 805 18.16 35.91 52.49
CA GLY A 805 18.41 34.54 52.96
C GLY A 805 18.92 34.44 54.40
N ALA A 806 18.78 35.49 55.21
CA ALA A 806 19.14 35.47 56.63
C ALA A 806 18.10 34.74 57.48
N GLN A 807 18.55 33.98 58.49
CA GLN A 807 17.66 33.33 59.45
C GLN A 807 17.34 34.22 60.65
N PHE A 808 18.23 35.14 60.98
CA PHE A 808 18.08 36.07 62.11
C PHE A 808 18.31 37.53 61.68
N PRO A 809 17.68 38.51 62.34
CA PRO A 809 18.01 39.92 62.13
C PRO A 809 19.46 40.20 62.52
N ALA A 810 20.10 41.15 61.82
CA ALA A 810 21.52 41.47 62.00
C ALA A 810 21.85 42.02 63.40
N TRP A 811 20.85 42.48 64.15
CA TRP A 811 21.03 42.98 65.52
C TRP A 811 21.06 41.87 66.58
N SER A 812 22.27 41.33 66.76
CA SER A 812 23.09 41.20 67.96
C SER A 812 24.38 40.53 67.48
N GLU A 813 25.53 40.72 68.14
CA GLU A 813 26.79 40.11 67.67
C GLU A 813 26.68 38.57 67.53
N GLN A 814 25.87 37.97 68.39
CA GLN A 814 25.53 36.54 68.39
C GLN A 814 24.63 36.12 67.22
N ALA A 815 23.63 36.94 66.84
CA ALA A 815 22.77 36.68 65.69
C ALA A 815 23.50 36.85 64.35
N ASN A 816 24.44 37.81 64.27
CA ASN A 816 25.31 37.97 63.11
C ASN A 816 26.22 36.74 62.91
N LEU A 817 26.83 36.21 63.97
CA LEU A 817 27.66 35.00 63.89
C LEU A 817 26.86 33.77 63.41
N LEU A 818 25.60 33.62 63.85
CA LEU A 818 24.73 32.51 63.47
C LEU A 818 24.32 32.53 61.99
N ASN A 819 24.20 33.72 61.38
CA ASN A 819 23.91 33.82 59.94
C ASN A 819 25.11 33.47 59.04
N TYR A 820 26.36 33.49 59.57
CA TYR A 820 27.60 33.20 58.82
C TYR A 820 28.13 31.78 59.00
N GLN A 821 27.77 31.06 60.08
CA GLN A 821 28.23 29.70 60.34
C GLN A 821 27.46 28.58 59.60
N GLY A 822 26.50 28.94 58.75
CA GLY A 822 25.65 28.00 58.01
C GLY A 822 26.09 27.71 56.56
N PHE A 823 27.39 27.57 56.30
CA PHE A 823 27.94 27.05 55.03
C PHE A 823 28.98 25.97 55.27
#